data_AF-A0A842FYY5-F1
#
_entry.id   AF-A0A842FYY5-F1
#
_cell.length_a   1.000
_cell.length_b   1.000
_cell.length_c   1.000
_cell.angle_alpha   90.00
_cell.angle_beta   90.00
_cell.angle_gamma   90.00
#
_symmetry.space_group_name_H-M   'P 1'
#
loop_
_entity.id
_entity.type
_entity.pdbx_description
1 polymer ?
#
loop_
_entity_poly.entity_id
_entity_poly.type
_entity_poly.pdbx_seq_one_letter_code
_entity_poly.pdbx_strand_id
1 'polypeptide(L)'
;MKKGLSRLLLVMIAIAMIVSTIPAYEPHAEQGVLPIETTVDGTPEQAAGVEEQTRDEQPVEQEVPPAETTVEGVPEQPEVVEEPQDTQVTTEKEIETPTVKEDGDWKDTYYDNAKRLRSVALEKPEKATIKTVSNGVGTGTGAMNLSWKAMPGATGYKVIIGNGYNYEFFSVGNVTSWTTKGKGIFPTKAELDKGLYRFHTDGKGTEFANDPTQLYENTFKAGTTWTLRGQKKYIVRILAIYTSGDGPTSDITEAVMPPETLPAKPEKSVIKTVSNGAGTGTGYMDISWKAVSGAIDYKVVICNGYNYEYFNTGNVTNWSTKGKKIFPTQAEITNKQYKFHQDGKGVEFASDPRALYENGYQAGSTFGLRNQKKYIVRILAVYPWGDGPTSDITDAIMPIEQMVKPDVYSYESENNKSTGYLDVNWVPVTGATSYKIGLFNGYNYQYVNVGNVTEWSTKDKKLWATPDEISNGRYQLHEDGTGSELPMDPMKTYTAANKANPTVNYSDRMFYYVRVIAVFESGESPVSEATTLTMPLPEMDTLGVNHELLNEQEGKVYWEWEPIADAKGYKVWLFDGKNYTAFDVGAVTNWSTENKGIWPTNQEIAQGSGKLHEDGLGVNISATPSKVYANNNSVYSSDLIWSKVSAYNDEGDTIAYSQAPTAQMTSNTDVEEIEQQIKEEALATMDMEEVRQLAEDMDIKAIDDEVSITDSQMVKLLESQNVEVPSELKQSAMQRKGGVTKVVKKNGYVTIYISSAMLQSIGGASAAIGGVLALVAGFLTGGIGWGIAAGIVGILWTGAAPFLKHGLWVKFKGTKKVSYGRQ
;
A
#
# COMPACT_ATOMS: atom_id res chain seq x y z
N MET A 1 -2.77 -51.00 -8.90
CA MET A 1 -3.52 -50.21 -9.91
C MET A 1 -3.80 -48.83 -9.34
N LYS A 2 -3.99 -47.77 -10.14
CA LYS A 2 -4.38 -46.43 -9.65
C LYS A 2 -5.88 -46.18 -9.86
N LYS A 3 -6.67 -46.27 -8.80
CA LYS A 3 -8.05 -45.75 -8.63
C LYS A 3 -8.40 -45.95 -7.15
N GLY A 4 -8.86 -44.92 -6.45
CA GLY A 4 -9.16 -45.01 -4.99
C GLY A 4 -8.52 -43.95 -4.09
N LEU A 5 -7.92 -42.87 -4.63
CA LEU A 5 -7.63 -41.70 -3.79
C LEU A 5 -8.98 -41.03 -3.45
N SER A 6 -9.47 -41.26 -2.23
CA SER A 6 -10.85 -40.94 -1.84
C SER A 6 -11.14 -39.44 -1.86
N ARG A 7 -12.40 -39.09 -2.16
CA ARG A 7 -12.92 -37.71 -2.05
C ARG A 7 -12.72 -37.12 -0.65
N LEU A 8 -12.67 -37.97 0.38
CA LEU A 8 -12.41 -37.61 1.77
C LEU A 8 -11.13 -36.76 1.93
N LEU A 9 -10.05 -37.11 1.23
CA LEU A 9 -8.76 -36.40 1.34
C LEU A 9 -8.83 -34.96 0.78
N LEU A 10 -9.68 -34.73 -0.23
CA LEU A 10 -9.91 -33.41 -0.81
C LEU A 10 -10.77 -32.51 0.09
N VAL A 11 -11.70 -33.09 0.85
CA VAL A 11 -12.48 -32.36 1.86
C VAL A 11 -11.61 -31.96 3.05
N MET A 12 -10.77 -32.88 3.55
CA MET A 12 -9.82 -32.62 4.65
C MET A 12 -8.91 -31.42 4.37
N ILE A 13 -8.35 -31.33 3.15
CA ILE A 13 -7.44 -30.25 2.74
C ILE A 13 -8.18 -28.90 2.64
N ALA A 14 -9.46 -28.89 2.27
CA ALA A 14 -10.24 -27.66 2.18
C ALA A 14 -10.55 -27.04 3.56
N ILE A 15 -10.84 -27.87 4.57
CA ILE A 15 -11.18 -27.42 5.93
C ILE A 15 -9.96 -26.81 6.63
N ALA A 16 -8.79 -27.45 6.51
CA ALA A 16 -7.58 -27.03 7.21
C ALA A 16 -7.06 -25.62 6.82
N MET A 17 -7.40 -25.12 5.63
CA MET A 17 -6.93 -23.80 5.15
C MET A 17 -7.81 -22.61 5.59
N ILE A 18 -8.95 -22.84 6.26
CA ILE A 18 -9.92 -21.79 6.63
C ILE A 18 -9.61 -21.15 8.01
N VAL A 19 -8.74 -21.77 8.81
CA VAL A 19 -8.54 -21.50 10.25
C VAL A 19 -7.83 -20.15 10.55
N SER A 20 -7.26 -19.46 9.55
CA SER A 20 -6.29 -18.37 9.79
C SER A 20 -6.76 -16.93 9.49
N THR A 21 -8.02 -16.70 9.10
CA THR A 21 -8.48 -15.35 8.69
C THR A 21 -9.76 -14.88 9.38
N ILE A 22 -9.60 -14.08 10.45
CA ILE A 22 -10.61 -13.12 10.91
C ILE A 22 -10.08 -11.71 10.61
N PRO A 23 -10.65 -10.97 9.64
CA PRO A 23 -10.39 -9.54 9.52
C PRO A 23 -10.92 -8.82 10.76
N ALA A 24 -10.04 -8.09 11.46
CA ALA A 24 -10.48 -7.19 12.52
C ALA A 24 -11.33 -6.07 11.89
N TYR A 25 -12.61 -5.97 12.28
CA TYR A 25 -13.44 -4.83 11.92
C TYR A 25 -12.86 -3.57 12.57
N GLU A 26 -12.33 -2.65 11.76
CA GLU A 26 -11.65 -1.46 12.24
C GLU A 26 -12.67 -0.37 12.62
N PRO A 27 -12.42 0.41 13.69
CA PRO A 27 -13.20 1.62 13.97
C PRO A 27 -13.09 2.66 12.86
N HIS A 28 -14.04 2.62 11.93
CA HIS A 28 -14.50 3.79 11.17
C HIS A 28 -15.20 4.79 12.09
N ALA A 29 -14.45 5.34 13.06
CA ALA A 29 -14.81 6.62 13.65
C ALA A 29 -14.71 7.66 12.54
N GLU A 30 -15.81 8.31 12.21
CA GLU A 30 -15.84 9.33 11.16
C GLU A 30 -14.79 10.41 11.45
N GLN A 31 -14.10 10.88 10.40
CA GLN A 31 -13.12 11.96 10.54
C GLN A 31 -13.87 13.22 10.98
N GLY A 32 -13.76 13.54 12.28
CA GLY A 32 -14.30 14.76 12.86
C GLY A 32 -13.77 15.96 12.09
N VAL A 33 -14.64 16.58 11.28
CA VAL A 33 -14.30 17.76 10.49
C VAL A 33 -13.82 18.83 11.46
N LEU A 34 -12.60 19.34 11.23
CA LEU A 34 -12.05 20.45 12.02
C LEU A 34 -13.10 21.57 12.06
N PRO A 35 -13.44 22.11 13.25
CA PRO A 35 -14.49 23.10 13.36
C PRO A 35 -14.16 24.30 12.48
N ILE A 36 -15.01 24.54 11.48
CA ILE A 36 -14.96 25.74 10.66
C ILE A 36 -15.18 26.92 11.61
N GLU A 37 -14.24 27.88 11.62
CA GLU A 37 -14.40 29.11 12.40
C GLU A 37 -15.63 29.87 11.88
N THR A 38 -16.77 29.70 12.57
CA THR A 38 -17.95 30.51 12.35
C THR A 38 -17.67 31.91 12.89
N THR A 39 -17.41 32.87 12.00
CA THR A 39 -17.33 34.29 12.35
C THR A 39 -18.61 34.71 13.07
N VAL A 40 -18.50 35.12 14.32
CA VAL A 40 -19.58 35.72 15.10
C VAL A 40 -19.21 37.18 15.36
N ASP A 41 -20.01 38.11 14.83
CA ASP A 41 -19.85 39.54 15.09
C ASP A 41 -20.06 39.84 16.59
N GLY A 42 -19.08 40.49 17.20
CA GLY A 42 -19.09 40.92 18.60
C GLY A 42 -18.82 42.42 18.72
N THR A 43 -19.89 43.22 18.83
CA THR A 43 -19.81 44.67 19.04
C THR A 43 -19.07 45.00 20.35
N PRO A 44 -18.12 45.95 20.37
CA PRO A 44 -17.32 46.23 21.56
C PRO A 44 -18.06 47.07 22.61
N GLU A 45 -17.75 46.80 23.89
CA GLU A 45 -18.19 47.60 25.04
C GLU A 45 -16.97 48.30 25.70
N GLN A 46 -17.21 49.46 26.32
CA GLN A 46 -16.20 50.31 26.98
C GLN A 46 -16.06 49.88 28.47
N ALA A 47 -15.06 50.27 29.28
CA ALA A 47 -14.30 51.52 29.33
C ALA A 47 -13.06 51.43 30.26
N ALA A 48 -12.23 52.49 30.26
CA ALA A 48 -11.16 52.85 31.21
C ALA A 48 -9.97 51.86 31.40
N GLY A 49 -8.69 52.28 31.42
CA GLY A 49 -8.07 53.59 31.15
C GLY A 49 -7.33 54.20 32.35
N VAL A 50 -6.09 54.66 32.14
CA VAL A 50 -5.37 55.72 32.89
C VAL A 50 -4.16 56.20 32.05
N GLU A 51 -3.90 57.50 32.13
CA GLU A 51 -2.79 58.38 31.66
C GLU A 51 -1.48 57.72 31.12
N GLU A 52 -0.88 58.10 29.98
CA GLU A 52 -0.60 59.42 29.34
C GLU A 52 0.76 60.05 29.72
N GLN A 53 1.69 60.08 28.75
CA GLN A 53 2.45 61.29 28.41
C GLN A 53 3.05 61.21 26.99
N THR A 54 3.10 62.33 26.28
CA THR A 54 3.42 62.45 24.85
C THR A 54 4.72 63.19 24.57
N ARG A 55 5.29 62.97 23.37
CA ARG A 55 6.04 63.99 22.63
C ARG A 55 6.11 63.69 21.13
N ASP A 56 6.37 64.72 20.33
CA ASP A 56 5.88 64.85 18.95
C ASP A 56 6.95 64.76 17.84
N GLU A 57 6.48 64.99 16.61
CA GLU A 57 7.20 65.52 15.42
C GLU A 57 8.08 64.58 14.56
N GLN A 58 7.37 63.90 13.65
CA GLN A 58 7.50 63.99 12.17
C GLN A 58 8.79 63.55 11.40
N PRO A 59 8.66 63.19 10.10
CA PRO A 59 9.72 62.56 9.31
C PRO A 59 10.57 63.54 8.48
N VAL A 60 11.68 63.03 7.91
CA VAL A 60 12.53 63.75 6.96
C VAL A 60 12.48 63.09 5.57
N GLU A 61 12.33 63.91 4.54
CA GLU A 61 12.35 63.58 3.11
C GLU A 61 13.45 64.41 2.44
N GLN A 62 14.27 63.80 1.57
CA GLN A 62 15.20 64.41 0.62
C GLN A 62 15.69 63.29 -0.32
N GLU A 63 15.44 63.29 -1.65
CA GLU A 63 15.75 64.26 -2.73
C GLU A 63 17.15 64.09 -3.35
N VAL A 64 17.21 64.35 -4.66
CA VAL A 64 18.34 64.10 -5.58
C VAL A 64 18.86 65.44 -6.13
N PRO A 65 20.18 65.61 -6.32
CA PRO A 65 20.67 66.53 -7.36
C PRO A 65 21.83 65.86 -8.18
N PRO A 66 22.53 66.53 -9.14
CA PRO A 66 22.42 66.16 -10.56
C PRO A 66 23.79 65.89 -11.25
N ALA A 67 23.85 65.93 -12.58
CA ALA A 67 25.01 65.51 -13.39
C ALA A 67 25.65 66.61 -14.27
N GLU A 68 26.99 66.59 -14.36
CA GLU A 68 27.89 67.16 -15.39
C GLU A 68 29.33 66.58 -15.14
N THR A 69 30.36 66.61 -16.00
CA THR A 69 30.61 67.15 -17.36
C THR A 69 31.50 66.18 -18.17
N THR A 70 31.71 66.41 -19.47
CA THR A 70 32.57 65.64 -20.40
C THR A 70 34.08 65.92 -20.27
N VAL A 71 34.96 64.98 -20.66
CA VAL A 71 36.12 65.14 -21.60
C VAL A 71 36.96 63.84 -21.73
N GLU A 72 37.80 63.78 -22.77
CA GLU A 72 38.56 62.66 -23.36
C GLU A 72 39.67 62.02 -22.49
N GLY A 73 40.08 60.79 -22.85
CA GLY A 73 41.30 60.13 -22.34
C GLY A 73 41.59 58.78 -23.01
N VAL A 74 42.80 58.60 -23.56
CA VAL A 74 43.27 57.36 -24.23
C VAL A 74 44.10 56.50 -23.25
N PRO A 75 43.98 55.16 -23.26
CA PRO A 75 44.91 54.28 -22.57
C PRO A 75 46.11 53.88 -23.45
N GLU A 76 47.33 54.05 -22.95
CA GLU A 76 48.58 53.55 -23.56
C GLU A 76 48.89 52.10 -23.12
N GLN A 77 49.95 51.51 -23.69
CA GLN A 77 50.52 50.21 -23.31
C GLN A 77 51.16 50.24 -21.90
N PRO A 78 51.57 49.07 -21.39
CA PRO A 78 53.02 48.86 -21.27
C PRO A 78 53.55 47.56 -21.90
N GLU A 79 54.86 47.54 -22.13
CA GLU A 79 55.69 46.46 -22.70
C GLU A 79 56.41 45.63 -21.59
N VAL A 80 56.46 44.28 -21.66
CA VAL A 80 57.57 43.39 -22.15
C VAL A 80 58.50 42.88 -21.01
N VAL A 81 59.42 41.94 -21.34
CA VAL A 81 60.52 41.31 -20.54
C VAL A 81 60.10 40.03 -19.77
N GLU A 82 60.68 38.84 -19.97
CA GLU A 82 61.64 38.32 -20.99
C GLU A 82 61.58 36.77 -21.12
N GLU A 83 62.38 36.17 -22.03
CA GLU A 83 62.56 34.70 -22.18
C GLU A 83 63.45 34.07 -21.07
N PRO A 84 63.67 32.73 -21.06
CA PRO A 84 64.81 32.18 -21.83
C PRO A 84 64.56 30.83 -22.56
N GLN A 85 65.40 30.53 -23.55
CA GLN A 85 65.52 29.21 -24.22
C GLN A 85 66.82 28.49 -23.85
N ASP A 86 66.84 27.15 -23.87
CA ASP A 86 67.92 26.36 -24.53
C ASP A 86 67.44 24.93 -24.91
N THR A 87 68.36 24.03 -25.27
CA THR A 87 68.27 23.35 -26.57
C THR A 87 68.96 21.98 -26.58
N GLN A 88 68.29 20.94 -27.13
CA GLN A 88 68.85 19.80 -27.91
C GLN A 88 67.78 18.69 -28.10
N VAL A 89 67.45 18.17 -29.31
CA VAL A 89 68.20 17.22 -30.17
C VAL A 89 68.26 15.81 -29.49
N THR A 90 67.73 14.71 -30.06
CA THR A 90 68.18 14.04 -31.31
C THR A 90 67.22 12.93 -31.82
N THR A 91 67.28 12.63 -33.13
CA THR A 91 67.01 11.32 -33.82
C THR A 91 65.60 10.72 -33.93
N GLU A 92 65.34 10.19 -35.13
CA GLU A 92 64.32 9.18 -35.45
C GLU A 92 64.72 7.80 -34.90
N LYS A 93 63.74 6.97 -34.50
CA LYS A 93 63.83 5.52 -34.76
C LYS A 93 62.46 4.83 -34.83
N GLU A 94 62.33 4.04 -35.89
CA GLU A 94 61.31 3.01 -36.17
C GLU A 94 61.32 1.88 -35.11
N ILE A 95 60.15 1.28 -34.82
CA ILE A 95 59.88 -0.19 -34.80
C ILE A 95 58.46 -0.54 -34.28
N GLU A 96 57.78 -1.35 -35.11
CA GLU A 96 56.71 -2.36 -34.84
C GLU A 96 55.49 -2.06 -33.94
N THR A 97 54.32 -2.04 -34.59
CA THR A 97 53.10 -2.68 -34.04
C THR A 97 53.08 -4.18 -34.41
N PRO A 98 52.78 -5.10 -33.47
CA PRO A 98 52.59 -6.51 -33.81
C PRO A 98 51.23 -6.70 -34.51
N THR A 99 51.25 -7.28 -35.71
CA THR A 99 50.03 -7.70 -36.42
C THR A 99 49.73 -9.17 -36.13
N VAL A 100 48.45 -9.51 -36.08
CA VAL A 100 47.95 -10.88 -36.27
C VAL A 100 47.02 -10.86 -37.50
N LYS A 101 47.14 -11.88 -38.36
CA LYS A 101 46.33 -12.07 -39.57
C LYS A 101 45.77 -13.48 -39.60
N GLU A 102 44.55 -13.59 -40.12
CA GLU A 102 43.92 -14.69 -40.87
C GLU A 102 42.56 -14.12 -41.32
N ASP A 103 42.03 -14.23 -42.54
CA ASP A 103 42.57 -14.39 -43.89
C ASP A 103 41.65 -13.54 -44.80
N GLY A 104 41.98 -13.09 -46.01
CA GLY A 104 43.12 -13.38 -46.87
C GLY A 104 42.75 -12.97 -48.30
N ASP A 105 43.04 -11.72 -48.68
CA ASP A 105 43.20 -11.30 -50.08
C ASP A 105 43.88 -9.93 -50.17
N TRP A 106 44.71 -9.70 -51.19
CA TRP A 106 45.52 -8.49 -51.31
C TRP A 106 44.82 -7.37 -52.10
N LYS A 107 44.89 -6.14 -51.59
CA LYS A 107 44.61 -4.92 -52.37
C LYS A 107 45.80 -3.97 -52.35
N ASP A 108 46.34 -3.73 -53.54
CA ASP A 108 47.34 -2.69 -53.81
C ASP A 108 46.71 -1.30 -53.62
N THR A 109 47.26 -0.53 -52.68
CA THR A 109 46.77 0.81 -52.32
C THR A 109 47.22 1.91 -53.27
N TYR A 110 48.11 1.64 -54.23
CA TYR A 110 48.62 2.65 -55.15
C TYR A 110 47.58 3.06 -56.22
N TYR A 111 46.68 2.16 -56.62
CA TYR A 111 45.70 2.41 -57.68
C TYR A 111 44.30 2.89 -57.21
N ASP A 112 43.91 2.69 -55.94
CA ASP A 112 42.58 3.12 -55.46
C ASP A 112 42.50 4.65 -55.27
N ASN A 113 43.63 5.28 -54.94
CA ASN A 113 43.75 6.74 -54.79
C ASN A 113 43.48 7.51 -56.10
N ALA A 114 43.75 6.91 -57.26
CA ALA A 114 43.47 7.50 -58.57
C ALA A 114 41.98 7.44 -58.98
N LYS A 115 41.14 6.67 -58.25
CA LYS A 115 39.72 6.44 -58.61
C LYS A 115 38.71 7.01 -57.62
N ARG A 116 39.19 7.68 -56.56
CA ARG A 116 38.37 8.41 -55.57
C ARG A 116 38.02 9.86 -55.97
N LEU A 117 38.28 10.29 -57.21
CA LEU A 117 37.56 11.41 -57.84
C LEU A 117 36.11 11.02 -58.22
N ARG A 118 35.35 10.52 -57.24
CA ARG A 118 33.88 10.57 -57.27
C ARG A 118 33.45 11.76 -56.44
N SER A 119 32.53 12.55 -56.99
CA SER A 119 31.93 13.70 -56.30
C SER A 119 31.45 13.32 -54.90
N VAL A 120 32.03 13.92 -53.87
CA VAL A 120 31.44 13.93 -52.53
C VAL A 120 30.10 14.64 -52.66
N ALA A 121 29.00 13.93 -52.38
CA ALA A 121 27.69 14.54 -52.30
C ALA A 121 27.68 15.48 -51.09
N LEU A 122 27.69 16.79 -51.35
CA LEU A 122 27.66 17.82 -50.31
C LEU A 122 26.43 17.60 -49.43
N GLU A 123 26.65 17.54 -48.12
CA GLU A 123 25.55 17.29 -47.18
C GLU A 123 24.54 18.44 -47.16
N LYS A 124 23.29 18.09 -46.87
CA LYS A 124 22.17 19.02 -46.78
C LYS A 124 22.16 19.68 -45.39
N PRO A 125 22.14 21.02 -45.28
CA PRO A 125 22.01 21.68 -44.00
C PRO A 125 20.72 21.26 -43.29
N GLU A 126 20.80 21.09 -41.97
CA GLU A 126 19.61 20.94 -41.12
C GLU A 126 18.70 22.17 -41.21
N LYS A 127 17.44 22.03 -40.77
CA LYS A 127 16.52 23.16 -40.65
C LYS A 127 17.11 24.23 -39.73
N ALA A 128 17.04 25.49 -40.14
CA ALA A 128 17.36 26.60 -39.24
C ALA A 128 16.37 26.64 -38.07
N THR A 129 16.90 26.95 -36.88
CA THR A 129 16.10 27.46 -35.77
C THR A 129 15.77 28.91 -36.06
N ILE A 130 14.51 29.31 -35.85
CA ILE A 130 14.08 30.69 -36.06
C ILE A 130 13.34 31.18 -34.80
N LYS A 131 13.77 32.32 -34.28
CA LYS A 131 13.07 33.07 -33.22
C LYS A 131 12.54 34.38 -33.79
N THR A 132 11.23 34.49 -33.91
CA THR A 132 10.54 35.69 -34.39
C THR A 132 10.23 36.65 -33.24
N VAL A 133 10.33 37.95 -33.50
CA VAL A 133 10.04 39.01 -32.52
C VAL A 133 9.19 40.10 -33.16
N SER A 134 8.21 40.63 -32.44
CA SER A 134 7.47 41.84 -32.82
C SER A 134 8.32 43.08 -32.52
N ASN A 135 8.22 44.12 -33.35
CA ASN A 135 8.86 45.42 -33.11
C ASN A 135 8.04 46.31 -32.15
N GLY A 136 6.83 45.90 -31.77
CA GLY A 136 5.97 46.59 -30.80
C GLY A 136 4.63 47.07 -31.36
N VAL A 137 3.81 47.64 -30.49
CA VAL A 137 2.46 48.14 -30.82
C VAL A 137 2.53 49.31 -31.81
N GLY A 138 1.67 49.27 -32.84
CA GLY A 138 1.58 50.28 -33.90
C GLY A 138 2.65 50.17 -34.98
N THR A 139 3.53 49.16 -34.95
CA THR A 139 4.67 49.04 -35.89
C THR A 139 4.37 48.19 -37.13
N GLY A 140 3.30 47.40 -37.14
CA GLY A 140 2.96 46.44 -38.18
C GLY A 140 3.98 45.31 -38.42
N THR A 141 5.10 45.30 -37.70
CA THR A 141 6.33 44.63 -38.14
C THR A 141 7.08 43.88 -37.03
N GLY A 142 8.01 43.04 -37.46
CA GLY A 142 8.86 42.22 -36.63
C GLY A 142 10.11 41.74 -37.38
N ALA A 143 10.92 40.95 -36.70
CA ALA A 143 12.16 40.40 -37.25
C ALA A 143 12.32 38.91 -36.95
N MET A 144 13.02 38.20 -37.85
CA MET A 144 13.42 36.82 -37.67
C MET A 144 14.89 36.77 -37.27
N ASN A 145 15.21 36.04 -36.20
CA ASN A 145 16.57 35.71 -35.80
C ASN A 145 16.79 34.22 -36.09
N LEU A 146 17.68 33.93 -37.04
CA LEU A 146 17.93 32.59 -37.57
C LEU A 146 19.25 32.06 -36.99
N SER A 147 19.32 30.76 -36.73
CA SER A 147 20.58 30.04 -36.50
C SER A 147 20.56 28.62 -37.06
N TRP A 148 21.73 28.11 -37.45
CA TRP A 148 21.93 26.79 -38.05
C TRP A 148 23.29 26.20 -37.65
N LYS A 149 23.45 24.88 -37.79
CA LYS A 149 24.75 24.22 -37.59
C LYS A 149 25.71 24.60 -38.71
N ALA A 150 27.00 24.70 -38.39
CA ALA A 150 28.05 24.86 -39.40
C ALA A 150 28.17 23.58 -40.25
N MET A 151 28.25 23.74 -41.57
CA MET A 151 28.54 22.65 -42.50
C MET A 151 30.07 22.50 -42.69
N PRO A 152 30.65 21.30 -42.57
CA PRO A 152 32.08 21.09 -42.78
C PRO A 152 32.54 21.56 -44.17
N GLY A 153 33.56 22.42 -44.21
CA GLY A 153 34.15 22.93 -45.46
C GLY A 153 33.37 24.05 -46.15
N ALA A 154 32.26 24.54 -45.59
CA ALA A 154 31.55 25.69 -46.15
C ALA A 154 32.34 27.00 -46.00
N THR A 155 32.38 27.79 -47.07
CA THR A 155 33.04 29.10 -47.15
C THR A 155 32.06 30.28 -46.99
N GLY A 156 30.75 30.00 -46.96
CA GLY A 156 29.70 30.99 -46.72
C GLY A 156 28.31 30.37 -46.70
N TYR A 157 27.29 31.17 -46.47
CA TYR A 157 25.89 30.75 -46.50
C TYR A 157 25.00 31.74 -47.26
N LYS A 158 23.88 31.23 -47.75
CA LYS A 158 22.73 32.03 -48.19
C LYS A 158 21.51 31.72 -47.32
N VAL A 159 20.86 32.76 -46.82
CA VAL A 159 19.50 32.68 -46.28
C VAL A 159 18.54 32.83 -47.46
N ILE A 160 17.56 31.95 -47.54
CA ILE A 160 16.63 31.85 -48.66
C ILE A 160 15.21 32.02 -48.12
N ILE A 161 14.46 33.02 -48.59
CA ILE A 161 13.13 33.35 -48.06
C ILE A 161 12.10 33.34 -49.21
N GLY A 162 10.98 32.65 -49.02
CA GLY A 162 9.89 32.63 -50.00
C GLY A 162 9.08 33.93 -49.97
N ASN A 163 8.97 34.61 -51.12
CA ASN A 163 8.18 35.84 -51.26
C ASN A 163 6.70 35.58 -51.63
N GLY A 164 6.34 34.33 -51.96
CA GLY A 164 5.00 33.91 -52.42
C GLY A 164 4.90 33.62 -53.92
N TYR A 165 5.94 33.93 -54.70
CA TYR A 165 6.09 33.68 -56.13
C TYR A 165 7.35 32.86 -56.42
N ASN A 166 8.45 33.22 -55.76
CA ASN A 166 9.76 32.59 -55.83
C ASN A 166 10.46 32.62 -54.45
N TYR A 167 11.63 32.00 -54.40
CA TYR A 167 12.60 32.25 -53.34
C TYR A 167 13.47 33.46 -53.70
N GLU A 168 13.76 34.31 -52.71
CA GLU A 168 14.80 35.34 -52.78
C GLU A 168 16.02 34.89 -51.96
N PHE A 169 17.22 35.31 -52.37
CA PHE A 169 18.49 34.78 -51.86
C PHE A 169 19.35 35.90 -51.27
N PHE A 170 19.68 35.78 -49.98
CA PHE A 170 20.51 36.73 -49.24
C PHE A 170 21.83 36.06 -48.84
N SER A 171 22.95 36.49 -49.45
CA SER A 171 24.29 36.03 -49.05
C SER A 171 24.67 36.64 -47.69
N VAL A 172 25.02 35.81 -46.71
CA VAL A 172 25.27 36.25 -45.32
C VAL A 172 26.72 36.09 -44.85
N GLY A 173 27.61 35.59 -45.71
CA GLY A 173 29.01 35.29 -45.35
C GLY A 173 29.14 33.96 -44.60
N ASN A 174 30.31 33.71 -43.99
CA ASN A 174 30.58 32.49 -43.23
C ASN A 174 30.12 32.63 -41.77
N VAL A 175 28.81 32.62 -41.57
CA VAL A 175 28.16 32.76 -40.26
C VAL A 175 27.15 31.63 -40.03
N THR A 176 26.94 31.26 -38.77
CA THR A 176 25.93 30.28 -38.33
C THR A 176 24.65 30.91 -37.79
N SER A 177 24.54 32.24 -37.83
CA SER A 177 23.36 33.00 -37.44
C SER A 177 23.21 34.27 -38.27
N TRP A 178 21.97 34.73 -38.41
CA TRP A 178 21.65 35.97 -39.13
C TRP A 178 20.31 36.54 -38.63
N THR A 179 20.11 37.85 -38.79
CA THR A 179 18.85 38.50 -38.43
C THR A 179 18.35 39.37 -39.57
N THR A 180 17.03 39.38 -39.76
CA THR A 180 16.37 40.32 -40.65
C THR A 180 16.28 41.72 -40.06
N LYS A 181 16.61 41.89 -38.76
CA LYS A 181 16.46 43.15 -38.04
C LYS A 181 17.39 44.23 -38.58
N GLY A 182 16.82 45.38 -38.91
CA GLY A 182 17.54 46.53 -39.47
C GLY A 182 18.09 46.26 -40.87
N LYS A 183 17.44 45.37 -41.64
CA LYS A 183 17.90 45.01 -43.00
C LYS A 183 17.07 45.65 -44.11
N GLY A 184 15.87 46.17 -43.83
CA GLY A 184 15.05 46.86 -44.82
C GLY A 184 14.74 46.00 -46.06
N ILE A 185 14.42 44.71 -45.87
CA ILE A 185 14.25 43.75 -46.97
C ILE A 185 12.79 43.44 -47.34
N PHE A 186 11.81 43.88 -46.55
CA PHE A 186 10.38 43.69 -46.87
C PHE A 186 9.87 44.86 -47.73
N PRO A 187 8.89 44.69 -48.65
CA PRO A 187 8.42 45.80 -49.47
C PRO A 187 7.67 46.84 -48.62
N THR A 188 7.84 48.12 -48.90
CA THR A 188 7.13 49.17 -48.16
C THR A 188 5.61 49.07 -48.38
N LYS A 189 4.81 49.64 -47.46
CA LYS A 189 3.35 49.68 -47.60
C LYS A 189 2.90 50.29 -48.93
N ALA A 190 3.59 51.34 -49.39
CA ALA A 190 3.32 52.01 -50.67
C ALA A 190 3.73 51.22 -51.92
N GLU A 191 4.49 50.13 -51.76
CA GLU A 191 4.83 49.17 -52.81
C GLU A 191 3.88 47.97 -52.80
N LEU A 192 3.53 47.46 -51.61
CA LEU A 192 2.46 46.47 -51.43
C LEU A 192 1.13 46.97 -51.98
N ASP A 193 0.77 48.24 -51.76
CA ASP A 193 -0.46 48.85 -52.29
C ASP A 193 -0.45 49.03 -53.81
N LYS A 194 0.73 48.97 -54.45
CA LYS A 194 0.90 48.94 -55.92
C LYS A 194 0.94 47.51 -56.49
N GLY A 195 0.70 46.49 -55.66
CA GLY A 195 0.75 45.09 -56.08
C GLY A 195 2.17 44.49 -56.15
N LEU A 196 3.19 45.17 -55.62
CA LEU A 196 4.56 44.65 -55.60
C LEU A 196 4.75 43.63 -54.46
N TYR A 197 5.72 42.73 -54.63
CA TYR A 197 5.91 41.56 -53.76
C TYR A 197 7.36 41.05 -53.63
N ARG A 198 8.33 41.67 -54.29
CA ARG A 198 9.74 41.23 -54.23
C ARG A 198 10.43 41.82 -53.00
N PHE A 199 11.23 41.02 -52.31
CA PHE A 199 12.05 41.52 -51.21
C PHE A 199 13.18 42.41 -51.74
N HIS A 200 13.54 43.43 -50.97
CA HIS A 200 14.64 44.33 -51.28
C HIS A 200 15.98 43.66 -50.95
N THR A 201 16.94 43.79 -51.85
CA THR A 201 18.36 43.44 -51.60
C THR A 201 19.23 44.68 -51.42
N ASP A 202 18.65 45.88 -51.56
CA ASP A 202 19.31 47.18 -51.46
C ASP A 202 19.04 47.91 -50.12
N GLY A 203 18.30 47.27 -49.21
CA GLY A 203 17.98 47.79 -47.87
C GLY A 203 16.99 48.95 -47.81
N LYS A 204 16.31 49.30 -48.91
CA LYS A 204 15.36 50.43 -48.97
C LYS A 204 13.92 50.09 -48.56
N GLY A 205 13.64 48.82 -48.26
CA GLY A 205 12.36 48.34 -47.78
C GLY A 205 12.18 48.55 -46.27
N THR A 206 11.20 47.85 -45.69
CA THR A 206 10.93 47.85 -44.24
C THR A 206 11.43 46.58 -43.55
N GLU A 207 11.25 46.53 -42.23
CA GLU A 207 11.17 45.29 -41.47
C GLU A 207 10.01 44.41 -41.96
N PHE A 208 10.05 43.10 -41.68
CA PHE A 208 9.02 42.15 -42.10
C PHE A 208 7.68 42.46 -41.45
N ALA A 209 6.57 42.38 -42.20
CA ALA A 209 5.24 42.52 -41.62
C ALA A 209 4.91 41.35 -40.68
N ASN A 210 4.17 41.63 -39.61
CA ASN A 210 3.62 40.60 -38.72
C ASN A 210 2.52 39.78 -39.40
N ASP A 211 1.92 40.29 -40.48
CA ASP A 211 0.98 39.56 -41.34
C ASP A 211 1.40 39.64 -42.83
N PRO A 212 1.99 38.57 -43.40
CA PRO A 212 2.36 38.54 -44.81
C PRO A 212 1.19 38.41 -45.81
N THR A 213 -0.07 38.35 -45.36
CA THR A 213 -1.21 38.03 -46.25
C THR A 213 -1.29 38.96 -47.47
N GLN A 214 -0.97 40.26 -47.33
CA GLN A 214 -0.97 41.20 -48.45
C GLN A 214 0.15 40.92 -49.48
N LEU A 215 1.31 40.46 -49.03
CA LEU A 215 2.42 40.05 -49.91
C LEU A 215 1.98 38.88 -50.79
N TYR A 216 1.38 37.86 -50.17
CA TYR A 216 0.94 36.65 -50.87
C TYR A 216 -0.33 36.84 -51.71
N GLU A 217 -1.18 37.80 -51.37
CA GLU A 217 -2.28 38.22 -52.23
C GLU A 217 -1.77 38.93 -53.49
N ASN A 218 -0.66 39.69 -53.38
CA ASN A 218 0.00 40.30 -54.54
C ASN A 218 0.67 39.24 -55.43
N THR A 219 1.35 38.23 -54.88
CA THR A 219 1.91 37.13 -55.69
C THR A 219 0.84 36.26 -56.34
N PHE A 220 -0.32 36.08 -55.69
CA PHE A 220 -1.47 35.43 -56.29
C PHE A 220 -2.01 36.20 -57.50
N LYS A 221 -2.20 37.52 -57.38
CA LYS A 221 -2.61 38.39 -58.50
C LYS A 221 -1.57 38.44 -59.62
N ALA A 222 -0.29 38.23 -59.32
CA ALA A 222 0.78 38.10 -60.29
C ALA A 222 0.86 36.71 -60.98
N GLY A 223 0.01 35.75 -60.61
CA GLY A 223 -0.06 34.42 -61.24
C GLY A 223 0.86 33.35 -60.64
N THR A 224 1.20 33.43 -59.35
CA THR A 224 1.95 32.36 -58.67
C THR A 224 1.23 31.02 -58.70
N THR A 225 1.99 29.93 -58.75
CA THR A 225 1.51 28.56 -58.51
C THR A 225 1.68 28.12 -57.05
N TRP A 226 2.26 28.96 -56.18
CA TRP A 226 2.53 28.63 -54.78
C TRP A 226 1.31 28.79 -53.88
N THR A 227 1.11 27.85 -52.97
CA THR A 227 -0.03 27.79 -52.04
C THR A 227 0.12 28.66 -50.79
N LEU A 228 0.86 29.78 -50.87
CA LEU A 228 1.06 30.71 -49.75
C LEU A 228 -0.05 31.78 -49.60
N ARG A 229 -0.99 31.89 -50.55
CA ARG A 229 -2.12 32.81 -50.44
C ARG A 229 -2.90 32.58 -49.12
N GLY A 230 -3.10 33.65 -48.34
CA GLY A 230 -3.81 33.60 -47.05
C GLY A 230 -3.01 32.99 -45.89
N GLN A 231 -1.74 32.61 -46.09
CA GLN A 231 -0.89 32.09 -45.01
C GLN A 231 -0.27 33.24 -44.20
N LYS A 232 -0.28 33.11 -42.87
CA LYS A 232 0.39 34.06 -41.94
C LYS A 232 1.81 33.64 -41.55
N LYS A 233 2.43 32.76 -42.35
CA LYS A 233 3.77 32.21 -42.14
C LYS A 233 4.70 32.58 -43.30
N TYR A 234 5.95 32.84 -42.96
CA TYR A 234 7.07 32.87 -43.90
C TYR A 234 7.68 31.48 -44.03
N ILE A 235 8.30 31.19 -45.17
CA ILE A 235 9.08 29.97 -45.36
C ILE A 235 10.54 30.31 -45.67
N VAL A 236 11.44 29.61 -44.98
CA VAL A 236 12.88 29.90 -44.95
C VAL A 236 13.68 28.62 -45.18
N ARG A 237 14.81 28.73 -45.90
CA ARG A 237 15.84 27.68 -46.01
C ARG A 237 17.23 28.29 -45.85
N ILE A 238 18.20 27.45 -45.52
CA ILE A 238 19.63 27.78 -45.53
C ILE A 238 20.30 27.00 -46.66
N LEU A 239 21.27 27.62 -47.32
CA LEU A 239 22.16 26.97 -48.28
C LEU A 239 23.61 27.25 -47.87
N ALA A 240 24.44 26.20 -47.87
CA ALA A 240 25.88 26.34 -47.68
C ALA A 240 26.57 26.57 -49.04
N ILE A 241 27.49 27.52 -49.06
CA ILE A 241 28.37 27.84 -50.19
C ILE A 241 29.73 27.19 -49.91
N TYR A 242 30.31 26.55 -50.93
CA TYR A 242 31.61 25.91 -50.89
C TYR A 242 32.52 26.51 -51.97
N THR A 243 33.82 26.16 -51.96
CA THR A 243 34.75 26.56 -53.04
C THR A 243 34.34 26.02 -54.42
N SER A 244 33.57 24.92 -54.46
CA SER A 244 32.97 24.34 -55.66
C SER A 244 31.63 24.98 -56.08
N GLY A 245 31.11 25.94 -55.33
CA GLY A 245 29.84 26.63 -55.58
C GLY A 245 28.75 26.35 -54.54
N ASP A 246 27.50 26.59 -54.92
CA ASP A 246 26.32 26.41 -54.07
C ASP A 246 26.03 24.92 -53.79
N GLY A 247 25.88 24.56 -52.52
CA GLY A 247 25.40 23.24 -52.09
C GLY A 247 23.87 23.12 -52.05
N PRO A 248 23.34 21.97 -51.60
CA PRO A 248 21.90 21.78 -51.42
C PRO A 248 21.29 22.70 -50.34
N THR A 249 20.02 23.07 -50.52
CA THR A 249 19.24 23.80 -49.51
C THR A 249 18.75 22.88 -48.39
N SER A 250 18.65 23.40 -47.16
CA SER A 250 17.89 22.79 -46.07
C SER A 250 16.43 22.50 -46.45
N ASP A 251 15.75 21.72 -45.62
CA ASP A 251 14.29 21.71 -45.62
C ASP A 251 13.72 23.06 -45.19
N ILE A 252 12.43 23.27 -45.51
CA ILE A 252 11.69 24.46 -45.11
C ILE A 252 11.56 24.51 -43.58
N THR A 253 12.04 25.57 -42.97
CA THR A 253 11.54 26.07 -41.68
C THR A 253 10.39 27.04 -41.97
N GLU A 254 9.28 26.90 -41.25
CA GLU A 254 8.18 27.86 -41.28
C GLU A 254 8.32 28.83 -40.09
N ALA A 255 8.02 30.10 -40.29
CA ALA A 255 8.13 31.14 -39.26
C ALA A 255 6.87 32.01 -39.24
N VAL A 256 6.13 31.98 -38.13
CA VAL A 256 5.02 32.90 -37.84
C VAL A 256 5.58 34.07 -37.03
N MET A 257 5.22 35.31 -37.37
CA MET A 257 5.56 36.47 -36.56
C MET A 257 4.59 36.61 -35.38
N PRO A 258 5.04 37.10 -34.21
CA PRO A 258 4.13 37.40 -33.12
C PRO A 258 3.18 38.55 -33.50
N PRO A 259 1.98 38.61 -32.89
CA PRO A 259 1.14 39.81 -32.96
C PRO A 259 1.85 41.02 -32.34
N GLU A 260 1.41 42.23 -32.71
CA GLU A 260 1.90 43.48 -32.11
C GLU A 260 1.75 43.49 -30.58
N THR A 261 0.53 43.20 -30.12
CA THR A 261 0.20 42.97 -28.71
C THR A 261 0.33 41.48 -28.42
N LEU A 262 1.33 41.10 -27.63
CA LEU A 262 1.47 39.72 -27.17
C LEU A 262 0.27 39.32 -26.28
N PRO A 263 -0.17 38.06 -26.32
CA PRO A 263 -1.20 37.55 -25.42
C PRO A 263 -0.84 37.73 -23.95
N ALA A 264 -1.84 37.89 -23.10
CA ALA A 264 -1.67 37.90 -21.65
C ALA A 264 -1.01 36.60 -21.18
N LYS A 265 -0.17 36.68 -20.13
CA LYS A 265 0.38 35.51 -19.46
C LYS A 265 -0.75 34.64 -18.88
N PRO A 266 -0.59 33.30 -18.82
CA PRO A 266 -1.55 32.45 -18.12
C PRO A 266 -1.74 32.90 -16.66
N GLU A 267 -2.95 32.72 -16.14
CA GLU A 267 -3.21 32.85 -14.70
C GLU A 267 -2.38 31.82 -13.90
N LYS A 268 -2.29 32.00 -12.57
CA LYS A 268 -1.71 30.98 -11.69
C LYS A 268 -2.44 29.64 -11.86
N SER A 269 -1.68 28.55 -11.87
CA SER A 269 -2.25 27.21 -11.80
C SER A 269 -2.84 26.92 -10.43
N VAL A 270 -3.92 26.14 -10.38
CA VAL A 270 -4.39 25.48 -9.17
C VAL A 270 -3.70 24.12 -9.09
N ILE A 271 -3.09 23.82 -7.94
CA ILE A 271 -2.32 22.58 -7.73
C ILE A 271 -2.90 21.85 -6.52
N LYS A 272 -3.19 20.55 -6.69
CA LYS A 272 -3.46 19.62 -5.60
C LYS A 272 -2.26 18.69 -5.45
N THR A 273 -1.74 18.58 -4.23
CA THR A 273 -0.66 17.65 -3.89
C THR A 273 -1.21 16.42 -3.17
N VAL A 274 -0.60 15.25 -3.38
CA VAL A 274 -1.09 13.96 -2.88
C VAL A 274 0.12 13.08 -2.51
N SER A 275 0.11 12.47 -1.33
CA SER A 275 1.12 11.48 -0.90
C SER A 275 0.91 10.14 -1.63
N ASN A 276 1.98 9.39 -1.86
CA ASN A 276 1.91 8.03 -2.40
C ASN A 276 1.59 6.95 -1.34
N GLY A 277 1.48 7.32 -0.06
CA GLY A 277 1.18 6.42 1.05
C GLY A 277 2.21 6.50 2.19
N ALA A 278 1.93 5.80 3.29
CA ALA A 278 2.78 5.77 4.47
C ALA A 278 4.18 5.22 4.17
N GLY A 279 5.22 5.92 4.63
CA GLY A 279 6.62 5.49 4.50
C GLY A 279 7.17 5.49 3.08
N THR A 280 6.55 6.22 2.15
CA THR A 280 6.97 6.24 0.72
C THR A 280 7.98 7.36 0.41
N GLY A 281 8.13 8.35 1.27
CA GLY A 281 9.01 9.50 1.08
C GLY A 281 8.59 10.43 -0.07
N THR A 282 7.43 10.19 -0.70
CA THR A 282 7.05 10.79 -1.98
C THR A 282 5.57 11.13 -2.14
N GLY A 283 5.30 12.04 -3.08
CA GLY A 283 3.98 12.40 -3.56
C GLY A 283 3.98 12.86 -5.03
N TYR A 284 2.84 13.37 -5.48
CA TYR A 284 2.65 13.90 -6.82
C TYR A 284 1.80 15.18 -6.82
N MET A 285 1.87 15.92 -7.93
CA MET A 285 1.12 17.16 -8.16
C MET A 285 0.13 16.99 -9.31
N ASP A 286 -1.16 17.19 -9.05
CA ASP A 286 -2.19 17.41 -10.06
C ASP A 286 -2.31 18.91 -10.31
N ILE A 287 -1.92 19.36 -11.50
CA ILE A 287 -1.75 20.78 -11.86
C ILE A 287 -2.80 21.14 -12.91
N SER A 288 -3.51 22.27 -12.72
CA SER A 288 -4.58 22.72 -13.61
C SER A 288 -4.57 24.23 -13.82
N TRP A 289 -5.01 24.71 -14.99
CA TRP A 289 -4.98 26.12 -15.36
C TRP A 289 -6.10 26.49 -16.35
N LYS A 290 -6.40 27.78 -16.48
CA LYS A 290 -7.30 28.28 -17.52
C LYS A 290 -6.57 28.35 -18.86
N ALA A 291 -7.26 27.99 -19.95
CA ALA A 291 -6.74 28.19 -21.30
C ALA A 291 -6.64 29.69 -21.63
N VAL A 292 -5.56 30.10 -22.30
CA VAL A 292 -5.39 31.43 -22.89
C VAL A 292 -5.62 31.38 -24.41
N SER A 293 -6.23 32.44 -24.95
CA SER A 293 -6.62 32.49 -26.36
C SER A 293 -5.41 32.45 -27.31
N GLY A 294 -5.51 31.66 -28.38
CA GLY A 294 -4.48 31.53 -29.41
C GLY A 294 -3.34 30.55 -29.11
N ALA A 295 -3.28 29.98 -27.89
CA ALA A 295 -2.31 28.94 -27.57
C ALA A 295 -2.60 27.63 -28.32
N ILE A 296 -1.54 26.92 -28.70
CA ILE A 296 -1.58 25.66 -29.46
C ILE A 296 -0.99 24.48 -28.68
N ASP A 297 -0.23 24.74 -27.61
CA ASP A 297 0.38 23.77 -26.70
C ASP A 297 0.67 24.49 -25.36
N TYR A 298 0.98 23.75 -24.30
CA TYR A 298 1.39 24.26 -22.99
C TYR A 298 2.62 23.52 -22.46
N LYS A 299 3.34 24.18 -21.56
CA LYS A 299 4.40 23.56 -20.76
C LYS A 299 4.16 23.82 -19.29
N VAL A 300 4.24 22.76 -18.48
CA VAL A 300 4.42 22.89 -17.03
C VAL A 300 5.89 23.16 -16.77
N VAL A 301 6.17 24.18 -15.97
CA VAL A 301 7.52 24.69 -15.71
C VAL A 301 7.80 24.57 -14.22
N ILE A 302 8.77 23.74 -13.84
CA ILE A 302 9.06 23.40 -12.44
C ILE A 302 10.50 23.83 -12.11
N CYS A 303 10.70 24.47 -10.97
CA CYS A 303 12.06 24.78 -10.51
C CYS A 303 12.72 23.54 -9.88
N ASN A 304 13.93 23.22 -10.32
CA ASN A 304 14.72 22.09 -9.81
C ASN A 304 15.71 22.49 -8.69
N GLY A 305 15.62 23.74 -8.19
CA GLY A 305 16.56 24.32 -7.22
C GLY A 305 17.68 25.16 -7.84
N TYR A 306 18.04 24.94 -9.11
CA TYR A 306 19.09 25.66 -9.84
C TYR A 306 18.55 26.44 -11.06
N ASN A 307 17.57 25.87 -11.77
CA ASN A 307 16.92 26.47 -12.92
C ASN A 307 15.44 26.03 -13.00
N TYR A 308 14.71 26.63 -13.95
CA TYR A 308 13.42 26.11 -14.39
C TYR A 308 13.61 25.03 -15.46
N GLU A 309 12.90 23.92 -15.33
CA GLU A 309 12.78 22.88 -16.36
C GLU A 309 11.36 22.83 -16.92
N TYR A 310 11.23 22.39 -18.18
CA TYR A 310 10.03 22.59 -18.99
C TYR A 310 9.50 21.25 -19.50
N PHE A 311 8.27 20.91 -19.12
CA PHE A 311 7.59 19.67 -19.50
C PHE A 311 6.43 19.99 -20.44
N ASN A 312 6.55 19.62 -21.71
CA ASN A 312 5.47 19.79 -22.69
C ASN A 312 4.26 18.94 -22.29
N THR A 313 3.04 19.50 -22.35
CA THR A 313 1.81 18.82 -21.93
C THR A 313 0.88 18.44 -23.07
N GLY A 314 1.06 19.01 -24.26
CA GLY A 314 0.02 19.06 -25.28
C GLY A 314 -0.96 20.20 -25.00
N ASN A 315 -1.91 20.41 -25.92
CA ASN A 315 -2.98 21.41 -25.78
C ASN A 315 -4.04 20.96 -24.76
N VAL A 316 -3.67 20.97 -23.48
CA VAL A 316 -4.49 20.60 -22.33
C VAL A 316 -4.47 21.71 -21.29
N THR A 317 -5.44 21.67 -20.37
CA THR A 317 -5.59 22.60 -19.24
C THR A 317 -5.32 21.94 -17.88
N ASN A 318 -4.87 20.69 -17.90
CA ASN A 318 -4.53 19.91 -16.72
C ASN A 318 -3.41 18.91 -17.06
N TRP A 319 -2.55 18.64 -16.09
CA TRP A 319 -1.44 17.68 -16.21
C TRP A 319 -1.04 17.21 -14.81
N SER A 320 -0.64 15.94 -14.69
CA SER A 320 -0.22 15.34 -13.43
C SER A 320 1.21 14.82 -13.51
N THR A 321 1.98 15.01 -12.44
CA THR A 321 3.29 14.38 -12.29
C THR A 321 3.19 12.89 -11.96
N LYS A 322 2.00 12.37 -11.64
CA LYS A 322 1.80 11.00 -11.16
C LYS A 322 2.29 9.96 -12.17
N GLY A 323 3.21 9.10 -11.73
CA GLY A 323 3.80 8.04 -12.54
C GLY A 323 4.72 8.56 -13.66
N LYS A 324 5.05 9.87 -13.67
CA LYS A 324 5.96 10.46 -14.66
C LYS A 324 7.42 10.22 -14.30
N LYS A 325 7.74 9.88 -13.05
CA LYS A 325 9.10 9.54 -12.59
C LYS A 325 10.16 10.57 -12.99
N ILE A 326 9.86 11.84 -12.74
CA ILE A 326 10.71 12.97 -13.13
C ILE A 326 11.63 13.49 -12.02
N PHE A 327 11.46 13.08 -10.77
CA PHE A 327 12.34 13.47 -9.67
C PHE A 327 13.60 12.57 -9.65
N PRO A 328 14.81 13.05 -9.28
CA PRO A 328 16.01 12.21 -9.27
C PRO A 328 15.90 11.08 -8.26
N THR A 329 16.48 9.91 -8.54
CA THR A 329 16.52 8.81 -7.56
C THR A 329 17.33 9.21 -6.32
N GLN A 330 17.11 8.53 -5.18
CA GLN A 330 17.88 8.77 -3.96
C GLN A 330 19.40 8.62 -4.17
N ALA A 331 19.83 7.72 -5.08
CA ALA A 331 21.24 7.58 -5.44
C ALA A 331 21.77 8.81 -6.20
N GLU A 332 20.98 9.40 -7.09
CA GLU A 332 21.35 10.61 -7.83
C GLU A 332 21.36 11.85 -6.92
N ILE A 333 20.39 11.96 -5.99
CA ILE A 333 20.41 12.99 -4.92
C ILE A 333 21.68 12.87 -4.06
N THR A 334 22.05 11.66 -3.62
CA THR A 334 23.29 11.44 -2.85
C THR A 334 24.55 11.77 -3.68
N ASN A 335 24.52 11.53 -5.00
CA ASN A 335 25.56 11.93 -5.94
C ASN A 335 25.49 13.43 -6.37
N LYS A 336 24.87 14.28 -5.55
CA LYS A 336 24.74 15.74 -5.72
C LYS A 336 24.00 16.18 -6.99
N GLN A 337 23.17 15.33 -7.59
CA GLN A 337 22.38 15.69 -8.76
C GLN A 337 21.08 16.39 -8.36
N TYR A 338 20.59 17.26 -9.26
CA TYR A 338 19.40 18.09 -9.05
C TYR A 338 18.52 18.24 -10.31
N LYS A 339 18.89 17.63 -11.44
CA LYS A 339 18.15 17.77 -12.71
C LYS A 339 17.01 16.77 -12.79
N PHE A 340 15.85 17.19 -13.26
CA PHE A 340 14.71 16.30 -13.44
C PHE A 340 14.91 15.35 -14.64
N HIS A 341 14.32 14.16 -14.55
CA HIS A 341 14.30 13.21 -15.66
C HIS A 341 13.25 13.62 -16.69
N GLN A 342 13.58 13.45 -17.97
CA GLN A 342 12.62 13.53 -19.09
C GLN A 342 12.42 12.17 -19.77
N ASP A 343 13.09 11.12 -19.28
CA ASP A 343 13.04 9.75 -19.77
C ASP A 343 12.25 8.78 -18.87
N GLY A 344 11.67 9.28 -17.77
CA GLY A 344 10.86 8.51 -16.83
C GLY A 344 11.62 7.49 -15.98
N LYS A 345 12.96 7.59 -15.89
CA LYS A 345 13.78 6.66 -15.08
C LYS A 345 13.95 7.06 -13.60
N GLY A 346 13.49 8.24 -13.21
CA GLY A 346 13.56 8.72 -11.84
C GLY A 346 12.48 8.13 -10.92
N VAL A 347 12.05 8.94 -9.95
CA VAL A 347 11.01 8.63 -8.97
C VAL A 347 9.92 9.71 -8.94
N GLU A 348 8.87 9.47 -8.18
CA GLU A 348 7.87 10.50 -7.86
C GLU A 348 8.50 11.58 -6.95
N PHE A 349 7.87 12.75 -6.84
CA PHE A 349 8.48 13.88 -6.12
C PHE A 349 8.68 13.58 -4.64
N ALA A 350 9.85 13.90 -4.10
CA ALA A 350 10.10 13.77 -2.67
C ALA A 350 9.16 14.67 -1.84
N SER A 351 8.70 14.17 -0.70
CA SER A 351 7.86 14.93 0.24
C SER A 351 8.61 16.11 0.89
N ASP A 352 9.95 16.08 0.89
CA ASP A 352 10.80 17.22 1.26
C ASP A 352 11.85 17.51 0.16
N PRO A 353 11.73 18.62 -0.60
CA PRO A 353 12.67 18.98 -1.67
C PRO A 353 14.03 19.50 -1.20
N ARG A 354 14.27 19.72 0.11
CA ARG A 354 15.49 20.43 0.57
C ARG A 354 16.79 19.76 0.13
N ALA A 355 16.83 18.44 -0.04
CA ALA A 355 18.00 17.74 -0.58
C ALA A 355 18.28 18.06 -2.08
N LEU A 356 17.22 18.21 -2.89
CA LEU A 356 17.34 18.68 -4.28
C LEU A 356 17.87 20.12 -4.32
N TYR A 357 17.35 20.97 -3.44
CA TYR A 357 17.70 22.38 -3.37
C TYR A 357 19.08 22.65 -2.76
N GLU A 358 19.55 21.80 -1.85
CA GLU A 358 20.96 21.76 -1.42
C GLU A 358 21.87 21.47 -2.60
N ASN A 359 21.58 20.44 -3.39
CA ASN A 359 22.37 20.08 -4.57
C ASN A 359 22.40 21.20 -5.61
N GLY A 360 21.26 21.86 -5.86
CA GLY A 360 21.19 23.05 -6.70
C GLY A 360 22.01 24.23 -6.16
N TYR A 361 21.96 24.47 -4.84
CA TYR A 361 22.78 25.51 -4.19
C TYR A 361 24.29 25.22 -4.29
N GLN A 362 24.71 23.98 -4.02
CA GLN A 362 26.10 23.53 -4.16
C GLN A 362 26.62 23.61 -5.61
N ALA A 363 25.72 23.56 -6.59
CA ALA A 363 26.05 23.79 -8.01
C ALA A 363 26.11 25.29 -8.41
N GLY A 364 25.85 26.23 -7.49
CA GLY A 364 25.92 27.68 -7.72
C GLY A 364 24.57 28.38 -7.89
N SER A 365 23.46 27.79 -7.44
CA SER A 365 22.12 28.40 -7.57
C SER A 365 21.95 29.70 -6.77
N THR A 366 21.33 30.69 -7.41
CA THR A 366 20.88 31.95 -6.81
C THR A 366 19.40 31.96 -6.42
N PHE A 367 18.66 30.85 -6.60
CA PHE A 367 17.20 30.81 -6.39
C PHE A 367 16.72 30.87 -4.92
N GLY A 368 17.63 30.75 -3.94
CA GLY A 368 17.29 30.88 -2.50
C GLY A 368 16.46 29.74 -1.90
N LEU A 369 16.24 28.64 -2.64
CA LEU A 369 15.32 27.57 -2.22
C LEU A 369 15.89 26.57 -1.21
N ARG A 370 17.18 26.64 -0.87
CA ARG A 370 17.92 25.68 -0.03
C ARG A 370 17.14 25.13 1.19
N ASN A 371 16.46 26.01 1.92
CA ASN A 371 15.74 25.67 3.17
C ASN A 371 14.21 25.54 2.98
N GLN A 372 13.70 25.60 1.75
CA GLN A 372 12.27 25.64 1.44
C GLN A 372 11.70 24.23 1.23
N LYS A 373 10.55 23.91 1.86
CA LYS A 373 9.79 22.66 1.65
C LYS A 373 8.82 22.70 0.46
N LYS A 374 8.79 23.80 -0.30
CA LYS A 374 7.82 24.03 -1.39
C LYS A 374 8.45 23.84 -2.77
N TYR A 375 7.71 23.23 -3.68
CA TYR A 375 7.96 23.24 -5.12
C TYR A 375 7.46 24.54 -5.74
N ILE A 376 8.19 25.07 -6.73
CA ILE A 376 7.80 26.25 -7.49
C ILE A 376 7.37 25.82 -8.89
N VAL A 377 6.14 26.13 -9.25
CA VAL A 377 5.51 25.76 -10.53
C VAL A 377 4.99 27.01 -11.25
N ARG A 378 5.10 27.00 -12.58
CA ARG A 378 4.46 27.97 -13.50
C ARG A 378 3.89 27.24 -14.71
N ILE A 379 2.99 27.90 -15.43
CA ILE A 379 2.48 27.46 -16.73
C ILE A 379 3.02 28.38 -17.82
N LEU A 380 3.47 27.81 -18.94
CA LEU A 380 3.85 28.54 -20.15
C LEU A 380 2.89 28.14 -21.28
N ALA A 381 2.30 29.14 -21.94
CA ALA A 381 1.51 28.92 -23.16
C ALA A 381 2.41 29.00 -24.40
N VAL A 382 2.25 28.06 -25.33
CA VAL A 382 2.98 28.01 -26.59
C VAL A 382 2.07 28.44 -27.73
N TYR A 383 2.59 29.28 -28.62
CA TYR A 383 1.88 29.89 -29.74
C TYR A 383 2.51 29.48 -31.08
N PRO A 384 1.86 29.75 -32.23
CA PRO A 384 2.43 29.45 -33.55
C PRO A 384 3.77 30.14 -33.85
N TRP A 385 4.11 31.20 -33.12
CA TRP A 385 5.40 31.92 -33.19
C TRP A 385 6.41 31.48 -32.09
N GLY A 386 6.06 30.52 -31.24
CA GLY A 386 6.90 29.98 -30.16
C GLY A 386 6.37 30.22 -28.74
N ASP A 387 7.25 30.07 -27.76
CA ASP A 387 6.95 30.19 -26.34
C ASP A 387 6.49 31.60 -25.95
N GLY A 388 5.35 31.69 -25.24
CA GLY A 388 4.84 32.91 -24.64
C GLY A 388 5.34 33.16 -23.20
N PRO A 389 4.83 34.21 -22.53
CA PRO A 389 5.18 34.50 -21.14
C PRO A 389 4.65 33.42 -20.18
N THR A 390 5.40 33.14 -19.11
CA THR A 390 4.95 32.25 -18.02
C THR A 390 3.90 32.92 -17.14
N SER A 391 3.04 32.13 -16.50
CA SER A 391 2.27 32.54 -15.34
C SER A 391 3.14 33.09 -14.21
N ASP A 392 2.50 33.70 -13.21
CA ASP A 392 3.14 33.88 -11.90
C ASP A 392 3.37 32.54 -11.20
N ILE A 393 4.24 32.57 -10.18
CA ILE A 393 4.56 31.40 -9.35
C ILE A 393 3.31 30.90 -8.62
N THR A 394 3.05 29.61 -8.74
CA THR A 394 2.29 28.83 -7.76
C THR A 394 3.27 28.02 -6.93
N ASP A 395 3.20 28.15 -5.61
CA ASP A 395 3.91 27.28 -4.68
C ASP A 395 3.08 26.02 -4.43
N ALA A 396 3.74 24.87 -4.32
CA ALA A 396 3.11 23.59 -3.98
C ALA A 396 3.90 22.89 -2.86
N ILE A 397 3.22 22.51 -1.78
CA ILE A 397 3.82 21.79 -0.65
C ILE A 397 3.28 20.36 -0.69
N MET A 398 4.14 19.35 -0.60
CA MET A 398 3.68 17.96 -0.50
C MET A 398 3.03 17.73 0.87
N PRO A 399 1.93 16.96 0.94
CA PRO A 399 1.28 16.69 2.22
C PRO A 399 2.19 15.86 3.11
N ILE A 400 2.06 16.04 4.42
CA ILE A 400 2.71 15.18 5.41
C ILE A 400 2.20 13.75 5.19
N GLU A 401 3.13 12.79 5.12
CA GLU A 401 2.78 11.38 4.91
C GLU A 401 2.05 10.81 6.13
N GLN A 402 1.15 9.87 5.87
CA GLN A 402 0.53 9.07 6.91
C GLN A 402 1.59 8.27 7.68
N MET A 403 1.45 8.18 9.00
CA MET A 403 2.34 7.33 9.79
C MET A 403 2.22 5.85 9.37
N VAL A 404 3.36 5.16 9.34
CA VAL A 404 3.39 3.69 9.25
C VAL A 404 2.73 3.11 10.51
N LYS A 405 2.00 2.01 10.36
CA LYS A 405 1.39 1.25 11.46
C LYS A 405 2.46 0.86 12.51
N PRO A 406 2.24 1.13 13.81
CA PRO A 406 3.25 0.87 14.84
C PRO A 406 3.30 -0.61 15.23
N ASP A 407 4.48 -1.11 15.57
CA ASP A 407 4.65 -2.42 16.19
C ASP A 407 4.28 -2.31 17.68
N VAL A 408 3.42 -3.21 18.17
CA VAL A 408 2.92 -3.18 19.54
C VAL A 408 2.99 -4.57 20.16
N TYR A 409 3.51 -4.62 21.39
CA TYR A 409 3.63 -5.83 22.21
C TYR A 409 2.88 -5.63 23.53
N SER A 410 2.20 -6.69 24.00
CA SER A 410 1.39 -6.67 25.22
C SER A 410 1.95 -7.62 26.28
N TYR A 411 1.94 -7.19 27.54
CA TYR A 411 2.53 -7.93 28.66
C TYR A 411 1.59 -7.96 29.88
N GLU A 412 1.57 -9.07 30.61
CA GLU A 412 1.01 -9.12 31.97
C GLU A 412 1.91 -8.29 32.91
N SER A 413 1.32 -7.51 33.83
CA SER A 413 2.09 -6.74 34.81
C SER A 413 2.68 -7.66 35.88
N GLU A 414 3.99 -7.57 36.10
CA GLU A 414 4.70 -8.40 37.10
C GLU A 414 4.25 -8.12 38.53
N ASN A 415 3.64 -6.95 38.76
CA ASN A 415 3.15 -6.49 40.06
C ASN A 415 1.67 -6.86 40.30
N ASN A 416 0.86 -7.03 39.24
CA ASN A 416 -0.57 -7.33 39.37
C ASN A 416 -1.16 -8.00 38.12
N LYS A 417 -1.54 -9.28 38.25
CA LYS A 417 -2.02 -10.13 37.16
C LYS A 417 -3.38 -9.73 36.55
N SER A 418 -4.18 -8.88 37.19
CA SER A 418 -5.41 -8.34 36.57
C SER A 418 -5.15 -7.17 35.61
N THR A 419 -3.89 -6.71 35.51
CA THR A 419 -3.46 -5.59 34.66
C THR A 419 -2.27 -5.97 33.77
N GLY A 420 -2.12 -5.25 32.68
CA GLY A 420 -1.02 -5.37 31.75
C GLY A 420 -0.55 -4.00 31.22
N TYR A 421 0.42 -4.03 30.32
CA TYR A 421 0.93 -2.84 29.64
C TYR A 421 1.26 -3.13 28.17
N LEU A 422 1.34 -2.07 27.37
CA LEU A 422 1.68 -2.10 25.95
C LEU A 422 2.99 -1.36 25.71
N ASP A 423 3.94 -2.02 25.04
CA ASP A 423 5.14 -1.37 24.48
C ASP A 423 4.91 -1.12 22.98
N VAL A 424 5.10 0.13 22.56
CA VAL A 424 4.75 0.66 21.24
C VAL A 424 6.01 1.18 20.57
N ASN A 425 6.25 0.78 19.33
CA ASN A 425 7.45 1.10 18.55
C ASN A 425 7.07 1.58 17.15
N TRP A 426 7.78 2.56 16.60
CA TRP A 426 7.50 3.10 15.27
C TRP A 426 8.75 3.62 14.55
N VAL A 427 8.68 3.64 13.22
CA VAL A 427 9.74 4.20 12.37
C VAL A 427 9.80 5.73 12.56
N PRO A 428 10.97 6.33 12.84
CA PRO A 428 11.11 7.78 12.96
C PRO A 428 10.84 8.48 11.62
N VAL A 429 10.10 9.59 11.66
CA VAL A 429 9.86 10.44 10.48
C VAL A 429 10.75 11.68 10.53
N THR A 430 11.48 11.91 9.44
CA THR A 430 12.46 13.01 9.32
C THR A 430 11.80 14.37 9.53
N GLY A 431 12.24 15.09 10.57
CA GLY A 431 11.77 16.44 10.90
C GLY A 431 10.54 16.49 11.81
N ALA A 432 10.07 15.36 12.35
CA ALA A 432 9.12 15.36 13.44
C ALA A 432 9.74 15.98 14.72
N THR A 433 8.97 16.79 15.42
CA THR A 433 9.35 17.46 16.68
C THR A 433 8.88 16.70 17.91
N SER A 434 7.78 15.95 17.81
CA SER A 434 7.33 14.96 18.79
C SER A 434 6.39 13.93 18.13
N TYR A 435 5.94 12.94 18.89
CA TYR A 435 4.90 11.99 18.46
C TYR A 435 3.74 11.96 19.47
N LYS A 436 2.59 11.45 19.04
CA LYS A 436 1.45 11.13 19.90
C LYS A 436 1.03 9.67 19.72
N ILE A 437 0.70 8.99 20.82
CA ILE A 437 0.14 7.63 20.81
C ILE A 437 -1.34 7.69 21.10
N GLY A 438 -2.12 7.24 20.11
CA GLY A 438 -3.57 7.11 20.17
C GLY A 438 -3.97 5.77 20.76
N LEU A 439 -4.72 5.78 21.86
CA LEU A 439 -5.34 4.59 22.45
C LEU A 439 -6.86 4.71 22.36
N PHE A 440 -7.53 3.63 21.94
CA PHE A 440 -9.00 3.60 21.79
C PHE A 440 -9.72 3.24 23.09
N ASN A 441 -10.60 4.13 23.55
CA ASN A 441 -11.32 4.02 24.82
C ASN A 441 -12.69 3.30 24.74
N GLY A 442 -13.08 2.82 23.55
CA GLY A 442 -14.38 2.19 23.27
C GLY A 442 -15.36 3.09 22.51
N TYR A 443 -15.11 4.40 22.47
CA TYR A 443 -15.85 5.39 21.70
C TYR A 443 -14.96 6.12 20.68
N ASN A 444 -13.79 6.62 21.13
CA ASN A 444 -12.84 7.37 20.32
C ASN A 444 -11.38 7.06 20.68
N TYR A 445 -10.44 7.56 19.88
CA TYR A 445 -9.03 7.60 20.23
C TYR A 445 -8.73 8.85 21.08
N GLN A 446 -7.97 8.70 22.17
CA GLN A 446 -7.32 9.78 22.91
C GLN A 446 -5.79 9.67 22.71
N TYR A 447 -5.08 10.80 22.65
CA TYR A 447 -3.75 10.89 22.05
C TYR A 447 -2.70 11.52 22.99
N VAL A 448 -2.02 10.67 23.77
CA VAL A 448 -0.95 11.08 24.69
C VAL A 448 0.26 11.59 23.90
N ASN A 449 0.79 12.77 24.20
CA ASN A 449 2.07 13.24 23.64
C ASN A 449 3.24 12.55 24.34
N VAL A 450 4.10 11.88 23.58
CA VAL A 450 5.20 11.06 24.09
C VAL A 450 6.59 11.69 23.87
N GLY A 451 6.66 12.92 23.35
CA GLY A 451 7.91 13.58 23.02
C GLY A 451 8.55 13.05 21.74
N ASN A 452 9.84 13.32 21.52
CA ASN A 452 10.58 12.89 20.33
C ASN A 452 11.32 11.56 20.58
N VAL A 453 10.55 10.48 20.66
CA VAL A 453 11.01 9.10 20.83
C VAL A 453 10.49 8.21 19.69
N THR A 454 11.01 6.99 19.57
CA THR A 454 10.54 5.96 18.62
C THR A 454 10.01 4.69 19.30
N GLU A 455 10.13 4.64 20.63
CA GLU A 455 9.71 3.58 21.53
C GLU A 455 9.03 4.24 22.74
N TRP A 456 7.91 3.69 23.20
CA TRP A 456 7.20 4.18 24.38
C TRP A 456 6.33 3.08 24.98
N SER A 457 6.15 3.13 26.31
CA SER A 457 5.38 2.13 27.06
C SER A 457 4.25 2.76 27.86
N THR A 458 3.08 2.09 27.91
CA THR A 458 2.00 2.46 28.83
C THR A 458 2.30 2.10 30.30
N LYS A 459 3.42 1.40 30.57
CA LYS A 459 3.76 0.88 31.90
C LYS A 459 4.00 2.00 32.92
N ASP A 460 3.36 1.88 34.07
CA ASP A 460 3.36 2.85 35.18
C ASP A 460 2.86 4.25 34.75
N LYS A 461 2.08 4.34 33.66
CA LYS A 461 1.53 5.61 33.16
C LYS A 461 0.11 5.90 33.64
N LYS A 462 -0.60 4.92 34.20
CA LYS A 462 -1.94 5.06 34.77
C LYS A 462 -2.96 5.77 33.87
N LEU A 463 -2.90 5.45 32.58
CA LEU A 463 -3.67 6.12 31.53
C LEU A 463 -5.12 5.65 31.45
N TRP A 464 -5.47 4.52 32.05
CA TRP A 464 -6.80 3.93 31.90
C TRP A 464 -7.77 4.45 32.94
N ALA A 465 -9.07 4.49 32.64
CA ALA A 465 -10.10 4.85 33.62
C ALA A 465 -10.11 3.83 34.77
N THR A 466 -10.20 4.29 36.02
CA THR A 466 -10.22 3.38 37.18
C THR A 466 -11.48 2.49 37.21
N PRO A 467 -11.49 1.37 37.96
CA PRO A 467 -12.70 0.55 38.13
C PRO A 467 -13.90 1.32 38.70
N ASP A 468 -13.66 2.26 39.63
CA ASP A 468 -14.69 3.15 40.16
C ASP A 468 -15.21 4.12 39.09
N GLU A 469 -14.36 4.58 38.18
CA GLU A 469 -14.76 5.39 37.03
C GLU A 469 -15.62 4.60 36.04
N ILE A 470 -15.15 3.42 35.64
CA ILE A 470 -15.85 2.56 34.67
C ILE A 470 -17.23 2.15 35.21
N SER A 471 -17.34 1.82 36.50
CA SER A 471 -18.64 1.51 37.12
C SER A 471 -19.62 2.70 37.14
N ASN A 472 -19.09 3.92 37.25
CA ASN A 472 -19.84 5.18 37.13
C ASN A 472 -20.03 5.66 35.67
N GLY A 473 -19.63 4.87 34.68
CA GLY A 473 -19.77 5.22 33.25
C GLY A 473 -18.72 6.22 32.73
N ARG A 474 -17.64 6.47 33.48
CA ARG A 474 -16.50 7.28 33.03
C ARG A 474 -15.44 6.33 32.46
N TYR A 475 -15.11 6.51 31.18
CA TYR A 475 -14.25 5.60 30.39
C TYR A 475 -13.09 6.32 29.67
N GLN A 476 -12.94 7.62 29.89
CA GLN A 476 -11.90 8.45 29.27
C GLN A 476 -10.51 8.14 29.85
N LEU A 477 -9.48 8.33 29.04
CA LEU A 477 -8.08 8.14 29.46
C LEU A 477 -7.53 9.33 30.28
N HIS A 478 -6.62 9.01 31.19
CA HIS A 478 -6.04 9.90 32.21
C HIS A 478 -4.60 10.30 31.85
N GLU A 479 -4.42 11.38 31.08
CA GLU A 479 -3.09 11.91 30.73
C GLU A 479 -2.35 12.57 31.92
N ASP A 480 -2.99 12.69 33.07
CA ASP A 480 -2.41 13.19 34.33
C ASP A 480 -1.85 12.07 35.24
N GLY A 481 -1.99 10.80 34.86
CA GLY A 481 -1.53 9.64 35.62
C GLY A 481 -2.35 9.33 36.89
N THR A 482 -3.57 9.86 37.00
CA THR A 482 -4.47 9.59 38.15
C THR A 482 -5.29 8.30 38.00
N GLY A 483 -5.29 7.68 36.83
CA GLY A 483 -6.08 6.49 36.51
C GLY A 483 -5.46 5.16 36.98
N SER A 484 -5.72 4.10 36.22
CA SER A 484 -5.15 2.76 36.43
C SER A 484 -4.24 2.33 35.27
N GLU A 485 -3.44 1.29 35.49
CA GLU A 485 -2.84 0.51 34.41
C GLU A 485 -3.95 -0.15 33.55
N LEU A 486 -3.59 -0.63 32.37
CA LEU A 486 -4.54 -1.23 31.43
C LEU A 486 -5.04 -2.58 31.98
N PRO A 487 -6.35 -2.86 32.01
CA PRO A 487 -6.86 -4.17 32.42
C PRO A 487 -6.48 -5.26 31.42
N MET A 488 -6.40 -6.52 31.86
CA MET A 488 -6.21 -7.66 30.95
C MET A 488 -7.38 -7.85 29.96
N ASP A 489 -8.54 -7.24 30.25
CA ASP A 489 -9.75 -7.24 29.42
C ASP A 489 -10.33 -5.81 29.31
N PRO A 490 -10.32 -5.16 28.12
CA PRO A 490 -10.88 -3.83 27.96
C PRO A 490 -12.42 -3.81 27.91
N MET A 491 -13.13 -4.95 27.80
CA MET A 491 -14.57 -5.00 27.53
C MET A 491 -15.43 -4.25 28.55
N LYS A 492 -15.05 -4.20 29.84
CA LYS A 492 -15.74 -3.38 30.86
C LYS A 492 -15.75 -1.90 30.50
N THR A 493 -14.61 -1.38 30.05
CA THR A 493 -14.43 0.00 29.59
C THR A 493 -15.27 0.29 28.35
N TYR A 494 -15.24 -0.63 27.38
CA TYR A 494 -15.97 -0.49 26.12
C TYR A 494 -17.50 -0.63 26.32
N THR A 495 -17.92 -1.36 27.35
CA THR A 495 -19.32 -1.40 27.83
C THR A 495 -19.73 -0.07 28.45
N ALA A 496 -18.88 0.55 29.28
CA ALA A 496 -19.15 1.90 29.81
C ALA A 496 -19.20 2.96 28.69
N ALA A 497 -18.30 2.89 27.72
CA ALA A 497 -18.26 3.76 26.55
C ALA A 497 -19.53 3.66 25.69
N ASN A 498 -19.99 2.44 25.39
CA ASN A 498 -21.23 2.18 24.66
C ASN A 498 -22.47 2.62 25.45
N LYS A 499 -22.51 2.39 26.77
CA LYS A 499 -23.61 2.84 27.63
C LYS A 499 -23.74 4.37 27.67
N ALA A 500 -22.63 5.09 27.59
CA ALA A 500 -22.61 6.54 27.45
C ALA A 500 -22.91 7.02 26.01
N ASN A 501 -22.46 6.27 24.99
CA ASN A 501 -22.57 6.64 23.58
C ASN A 501 -23.01 5.41 22.73
N PRO A 502 -24.32 5.11 22.63
CA PRO A 502 -24.81 3.88 22.00
C PRO A 502 -24.70 3.85 20.47
N THR A 503 -24.08 4.86 19.84
CA THR A 503 -23.87 4.93 18.38
C THR A 503 -22.77 4.00 17.88
N VAL A 504 -21.84 3.59 18.75
CA VAL A 504 -20.79 2.60 18.46
C VAL A 504 -20.78 1.53 19.55
N ASN A 505 -20.52 0.29 19.19
CA ASN A 505 -20.47 -0.83 20.14
C ASN A 505 -19.16 -1.62 20.00
N TYR A 506 -18.41 -1.70 21.09
CA TYR A 506 -17.17 -2.46 21.24
C TYR A 506 -17.20 -3.36 22.49
N SER A 507 -18.35 -3.52 23.16
CA SER A 507 -18.47 -4.23 24.44
C SER A 507 -18.11 -5.73 24.39
N ASP A 508 -18.05 -6.32 23.20
CA ASP A 508 -17.67 -7.71 22.94
C ASP A 508 -16.20 -7.88 22.49
N ARG A 509 -15.44 -6.78 22.37
CA ARG A 509 -14.06 -6.73 21.84
C ARG A 509 -13.03 -6.72 22.96
N MET A 510 -12.19 -7.76 22.98
CA MET A 510 -11.05 -7.89 23.90
C MET A 510 -9.76 -7.27 23.36
N PHE A 511 -9.83 -6.56 22.23
CA PHE A 511 -8.67 -5.96 21.56
C PHE A 511 -8.43 -4.54 22.05
N TYR A 512 -7.18 -4.23 22.36
CA TYR A 512 -6.67 -2.87 22.36
C TYR A 512 -6.42 -2.43 20.92
N TYR A 513 -6.71 -1.16 20.64
CA TYR A 513 -6.44 -0.52 19.35
C TYR A 513 -5.49 0.66 19.58
N VAL A 514 -4.33 0.63 18.92
CA VAL A 514 -3.23 1.59 19.10
C VAL A 514 -2.87 2.23 17.77
N ARG A 515 -2.61 3.54 17.76
CA ARG A 515 -2.20 4.32 16.59
C ARG A 515 -1.09 5.32 16.94
N VAL A 516 -0.34 5.80 15.95
CA VAL A 516 0.69 6.84 16.13
C VAL A 516 0.49 8.01 15.16
N ILE A 517 0.84 9.21 15.63
CA ILE A 517 0.89 10.47 14.87
C ILE A 517 2.29 11.09 15.05
N ALA A 518 2.90 11.58 13.98
CA ALA A 518 4.06 12.46 14.03
C ALA A 518 3.62 13.94 14.03
N VAL A 519 4.21 14.73 14.93
CA VAL A 519 3.97 16.16 15.06
C VAL A 519 5.14 16.91 14.42
N PHE A 520 4.86 17.96 13.66
CA PHE A 520 5.84 18.82 13.00
C PHE A 520 5.53 20.29 13.32
N GLU A 521 6.49 21.19 13.09
CA GLU A 521 6.26 22.65 13.16
C GLU A 521 5.10 23.14 12.26
N SER A 522 4.80 22.38 11.20
CA SER A 522 3.75 22.66 10.22
C SER A 522 2.41 21.95 10.50
N GLY A 523 2.26 21.28 11.65
CA GLY A 523 1.07 20.49 12.01
C GLY A 523 1.34 18.99 12.13
N GLU A 524 0.26 18.19 12.21
CA GLU A 524 0.32 16.75 12.46
C GLU A 524 0.22 15.92 11.17
N SER A 525 0.84 14.74 11.16
CA SER A 525 0.63 13.73 10.11
C SER A 525 -0.80 13.18 10.12
N PRO A 526 -1.32 12.70 8.98
CA PRO A 526 -2.41 11.72 8.99
C PRO A 526 -2.04 10.53 9.90
N VAL A 527 -2.98 10.11 10.74
CA VAL A 527 -2.77 9.05 11.74
C VAL A 527 -2.52 7.68 11.09
N SER A 528 -1.70 6.84 11.72
CA SER A 528 -1.48 5.47 11.28
C SER A 528 -2.77 4.64 11.23
N GLU A 529 -2.74 3.56 10.45
CA GLU A 529 -3.66 2.42 10.62
C GLU A 529 -3.58 1.87 12.05
N ALA A 530 -4.65 1.23 12.54
CA ALA A 530 -4.68 0.67 13.89
C ALA A 530 -3.85 -0.62 14.01
N THR A 531 -3.05 -0.74 15.08
CA THR A 531 -2.53 -2.01 15.57
C THR A 531 -3.47 -2.57 16.63
N THR A 532 -3.86 -3.83 16.44
CA THR A 532 -4.91 -4.52 17.18
C THR A 532 -4.36 -5.76 17.85
N LEU A 533 -4.44 -5.84 19.18
CA LEU A 533 -3.93 -6.98 19.96
C LEU A 533 -4.74 -7.17 21.25
N THR A 534 -4.79 -8.39 21.77
CA THR A 534 -5.26 -8.68 23.14
C THR A 534 -4.10 -8.53 24.13
N MET A 535 -4.39 -8.44 25.42
CA MET A 535 -3.39 -8.75 26.45
C MET A 535 -3.11 -10.26 26.48
N PRO A 536 -1.97 -10.72 27.05
CA PRO A 536 -1.62 -12.14 27.13
C PRO A 536 -2.41 -12.85 28.24
N LEU A 537 -3.70 -13.06 28.01
CA LEU A 537 -4.56 -13.88 28.87
C LEU A 537 -4.24 -15.38 28.72
N PRO A 538 -4.37 -16.18 29.80
CA PRO A 538 -4.32 -17.63 29.73
C PRO A 538 -5.34 -18.22 28.73
N GLU A 539 -4.89 -19.19 27.93
CA GLU A 539 -5.77 -19.97 27.06
C GLU A 539 -6.48 -21.09 27.86
N MET A 540 -7.75 -21.34 27.58
CA MET A 540 -8.53 -22.43 28.20
C MET A 540 -8.40 -23.73 27.42
N ASP A 541 -7.99 -24.81 28.10
CA ASP A 541 -8.05 -26.19 27.59
C ASP A 541 -9.53 -26.61 27.36
N THR A 542 -10.00 -26.49 26.11
CA THR A 542 -11.33 -27.00 25.71
C THR A 542 -11.28 -28.51 25.50
N LEU A 543 -12.16 -29.23 26.21
CA LEU A 543 -12.31 -30.69 26.15
C LEU A 543 -13.22 -31.16 25.01
N GLY A 544 -13.96 -30.26 24.37
CA GLY A 544 -14.69 -30.56 23.14
C GLY A 544 -15.72 -29.48 22.77
N VAL A 545 -16.01 -29.37 21.47
CA VAL A 545 -17.11 -28.53 20.96
C VAL A 545 -17.86 -29.28 19.85
N ASN A 546 -19.07 -29.73 20.14
CA ASN A 546 -19.89 -30.57 19.25
C ASN A 546 -21.01 -29.73 18.61
N HIS A 547 -21.23 -29.89 17.30
CA HIS A 547 -22.23 -29.17 16.50
C HIS A 547 -23.23 -30.18 15.90
N GLU A 548 -24.37 -30.38 16.57
CA GLU A 548 -25.30 -31.49 16.34
C GLU A 548 -26.67 -31.00 15.82
N LEU A 549 -27.14 -31.51 14.69
CA LEU A 549 -28.51 -31.29 14.21
C LEU A 549 -29.53 -32.03 15.08
N LEU A 550 -30.53 -31.30 15.56
CA LEU A 550 -31.72 -31.83 16.24
C LEU A 550 -32.80 -32.22 15.23
N ASN A 551 -32.81 -31.55 14.07
CA ASN A 551 -33.63 -31.83 12.89
C ASN A 551 -33.01 -31.11 11.67
N GLU A 552 -33.69 -31.10 10.53
CA GLU A 552 -33.22 -30.46 9.28
C GLU A 552 -33.08 -28.91 9.37
N GLN A 553 -33.70 -28.26 10.36
CA GLN A 553 -33.78 -26.80 10.47
C GLN A 553 -33.06 -26.22 11.71
N GLU A 554 -32.92 -27.03 12.76
CA GLU A 554 -32.36 -26.66 14.07
C GLU A 554 -31.30 -27.65 14.56
N GLY A 555 -30.32 -27.13 15.29
CA GLY A 555 -29.27 -27.88 15.96
C GLY A 555 -28.89 -27.24 17.30
N LYS A 556 -27.92 -27.88 17.96
CA LYS A 556 -27.32 -27.43 19.21
C LYS A 556 -25.81 -27.42 19.09
N VAL A 557 -25.20 -26.52 19.85
CA VAL A 557 -23.78 -26.61 20.16
C VAL A 557 -23.63 -27.01 21.62
N TYR A 558 -22.66 -27.87 21.91
CA TYR A 558 -22.24 -28.30 23.24
C TYR A 558 -20.75 -28.03 23.41
N TRP A 559 -20.36 -27.47 24.54
CA TRP A 559 -18.97 -27.17 24.89
C TRP A 559 -18.63 -27.85 26.22
N GLU A 560 -17.38 -28.31 26.34
CA GLU A 560 -16.79 -28.84 27.57
C GLU A 560 -15.36 -28.28 27.72
N TRP A 561 -14.94 -27.92 28.94
CA TRP A 561 -13.63 -27.31 29.23
C TRP A 561 -13.12 -27.71 30.62
N GLU A 562 -11.81 -27.68 30.83
CA GLU A 562 -11.22 -27.90 32.16
C GLU A 562 -11.52 -26.73 33.12
N PRO A 563 -11.68 -26.98 34.45
CA PRO A 563 -11.88 -25.90 35.42
C PRO A 563 -10.66 -24.98 35.48
N ILE A 564 -10.89 -23.68 35.32
CA ILE A 564 -9.88 -22.62 35.49
C ILE A 564 -9.79 -22.25 36.98
N ALA A 565 -8.57 -22.11 37.49
CA ALA A 565 -8.33 -21.67 38.86
C ALA A 565 -8.87 -20.24 39.07
N ASP A 566 -9.39 -19.97 40.27
CA ASP A 566 -9.96 -18.68 40.68
C ASP A 566 -11.15 -18.16 39.81
N ALA A 567 -11.69 -19.01 38.92
CA ALA A 567 -12.89 -18.71 38.16
C ALA A 567 -14.16 -18.85 39.03
N LYS A 568 -14.92 -17.75 39.14
CA LYS A 568 -16.25 -17.71 39.73
C LYS A 568 -17.31 -18.30 38.79
N GLY A 569 -17.11 -18.17 37.49
CA GLY A 569 -17.97 -18.76 36.47
C GLY A 569 -17.42 -18.56 35.06
N TYR A 570 -18.24 -18.90 34.07
CA TYR A 570 -17.87 -18.85 32.67
C TYR A 570 -18.95 -18.18 31.82
N LYS A 571 -18.53 -17.61 30.69
CA LYS A 571 -19.41 -17.05 29.66
C LYS A 571 -19.15 -17.78 28.34
N VAL A 572 -20.21 -18.31 27.76
CA VAL A 572 -20.20 -18.81 26.37
C VAL A 572 -20.70 -17.69 25.49
N TRP A 573 -19.93 -17.35 24.45
CA TRP A 573 -20.23 -16.23 23.56
C TRP A 573 -20.60 -16.77 22.19
N LEU A 574 -21.68 -16.27 21.59
CA LEU A 574 -22.16 -16.68 20.27
C LEU A 574 -22.21 -15.49 19.31
N PHE A 575 -21.71 -15.69 18.10
CA PHE A 575 -21.66 -14.65 17.08
C PHE A 575 -23.00 -14.51 16.35
N ASP A 576 -23.52 -13.27 16.27
CA ASP A 576 -24.74 -12.90 15.56
C ASP A 576 -24.50 -12.50 14.08
N GLY A 577 -23.25 -12.57 13.61
CA GLY A 577 -22.83 -12.08 12.29
C GLY A 577 -22.15 -10.72 12.32
N LYS A 578 -22.27 -9.97 13.42
CA LYS A 578 -21.69 -8.63 13.64
C LYS A 578 -21.03 -8.51 15.01
N ASN A 579 -21.66 -9.01 16.07
CA ASN A 579 -21.21 -8.99 17.47
C ASN A 579 -21.26 -10.40 18.09
N TYR A 580 -20.57 -10.57 19.21
CA TYR A 580 -20.76 -11.72 20.09
C TYR A 580 -21.70 -11.38 21.27
N THR A 581 -22.82 -12.10 21.40
CA THR A 581 -23.66 -12.07 22.60
C THR A 581 -23.09 -13.01 23.66
N ALA A 582 -22.96 -12.53 24.90
CA ALA A 582 -22.46 -13.32 26.03
C ALA A 582 -23.60 -14.00 26.79
N PHE A 583 -23.46 -15.30 27.03
CA PHE A 583 -24.35 -16.11 27.86
C PHE A 583 -23.59 -16.53 29.11
N ASP A 584 -23.97 -15.98 30.26
CA ASP A 584 -23.39 -16.40 31.54
C ASP A 584 -23.93 -17.79 31.92
N VAL A 585 -23.02 -18.73 32.13
CA VAL A 585 -23.35 -20.12 32.45
C VAL A 585 -23.05 -20.48 33.91
N GLY A 586 -22.53 -19.53 34.69
CA GLY A 586 -22.11 -19.74 36.07
C GLY A 586 -20.94 -20.71 36.20
N ALA A 587 -20.81 -21.34 37.38
CA ALA A 587 -19.73 -22.25 37.75
C ALA A 587 -19.89 -23.68 37.17
N VAL A 588 -20.04 -23.80 35.85
CA VAL A 588 -20.11 -25.09 35.12
C VAL A 588 -18.91 -25.27 34.20
N THR A 589 -18.47 -26.51 34.00
CA THR A 589 -17.40 -26.88 33.04
C THR A 589 -17.92 -27.38 31.69
N ASN A 590 -19.24 -27.37 31.50
CA ASN A 590 -19.87 -27.73 30.24
C ASN A 590 -21.24 -27.06 30.11
N TRP A 591 -21.67 -26.81 28.86
CA TRP A 591 -22.94 -26.15 28.57
C TRP A 591 -23.47 -26.50 27.17
N SER A 592 -24.77 -26.29 26.95
CA SER A 592 -25.41 -26.47 25.65
C SER A 592 -26.44 -25.39 25.35
N THR A 593 -26.61 -25.06 24.07
CA THR A 593 -27.72 -24.24 23.56
C THR A 593 -29.05 -24.99 23.44
N GLU A 594 -29.05 -26.31 23.67
CA GLU A 594 -30.24 -27.16 23.60
C GLU A 594 -31.35 -26.66 24.56
N ASN A 595 -32.52 -26.35 23.98
CA ASN A 595 -33.69 -25.81 24.66
C ASN A 595 -33.41 -24.52 25.46
N LYS A 596 -32.50 -23.67 24.97
CA LYS A 596 -32.20 -22.35 25.58
C LYS A 596 -32.93 -21.17 24.94
N GLY A 597 -33.56 -21.35 23.78
CA GLY A 597 -34.31 -20.30 23.08
C GLY A 597 -33.46 -19.08 22.71
N ILE A 598 -32.23 -19.32 22.22
CA ILE A 598 -31.20 -18.29 21.94
C ILE A 598 -31.32 -17.72 20.52
N TRP A 599 -31.77 -18.52 19.56
CA TRP A 599 -31.73 -18.14 18.15
C TRP A 599 -33.02 -17.41 17.73
N PRO A 600 -32.97 -16.37 16.90
CA PRO A 600 -34.17 -15.71 16.37
C PRO A 600 -35.13 -16.69 15.72
N THR A 601 -36.45 -16.52 15.93
CA THR A 601 -37.45 -17.34 15.25
C THR A 601 -37.43 -17.09 13.74
N ASN A 602 -37.92 -18.05 12.95
CA ASN A 602 -38.08 -17.87 11.50
C ASN A 602 -38.95 -16.65 11.14
N GLN A 603 -39.88 -16.24 12.01
CA GLN A 603 -40.67 -15.02 11.81
C GLN A 603 -39.83 -13.75 12.00
N GLU A 604 -39.01 -13.68 13.05
CA GLU A 604 -38.13 -12.53 13.32
C GLU A 604 -37.04 -12.40 12.27
N ILE A 605 -36.47 -13.52 11.80
CA ILE A 605 -35.53 -13.55 10.68
C ILE A 605 -36.20 -13.01 9.40
N ALA A 606 -37.44 -13.42 9.11
CA ALA A 606 -38.20 -12.89 7.97
C ALA A 606 -38.61 -11.41 8.13
N GLN A 607 -38.60 -10.87 9.35
CA GLN A 607 -38.79 -9.45 9.66
C GLN A 607 -37.47 -8.65 9.68
N GLY A 608 -36.33 -9.28 9.36
CA GLY A 608 -35.02 -8.63 9.30
C GLY A 608 -34.24 -8.61 10.63
N SER A 609 -34.68 -9.33 11.66
CA SER A 609 -33.93 -9.45 12.91
C SER A 609 -32.72 -10.36 12.75
N GLY A 610 -31.57 -9.92 13.25
CA GLY A 610 -30.38 -10.75 13.48
C GLY A 610 -29.98 -10.87 14.95
N LYS A 611 -30.75 -10.32 15.90
CA LYS A 611 -30.31 -10.22 17.30
C LYS A 611 -30.60 -11.51 18.08
N LEU A 612 -29.59 -12.15 18.65
CA LEU A 612 -29.76 -13.31 19.53
C LEU A 612 -30.58 -12.97 20.78
N HIS A 613 -31.33 -13.97 21.27
CA HIS A 613 -32.18 -13.89 22.44
C HIS A 613 -31.41 -14.20 23.72
N GLU A 614 -31.58 -13.33 24.71
CA GLU A 614 -31.07 -13.47 26.09
C GLU A 614 -32.20 -13.80 27.08
N ASP A 615 -33.45 -13.75 26.61
CA ASP A 615 -34.69 -13.96 27.36
C ASP A 615 -35.24 -15.40 27.27
N GLY A 616 -34.67 -16.23 26.39
CA GLY A 616 -35.11 -17.59 26.12
C GLY A 616 -36.39 -17.71 25.30
N LEU A 617 -36.84 -16.63 24.63
CA LEU A 617 -38.06 -16.62 23.81
C LEU A 617 -37.85 -17.07 22.35
N GLY A 618 -36.60 -17.26 21.93
CA GLY A 618 -36.24 -17.76 20.60
C GLY A 618 -36.31 -19.29 20.47
N VAL A 619 -35.58 -19.84 19.50
CA VAL A 619 -35.48 -21.29 19.20
C VAL A 619 -34.06 -21.83 19.42
N ASN A 620 -33.82 -23.11 19.10
CA ASN A 620 -32.47 -23.67 19.06
C ASN A 620 -31.67 -23.05 17.89
N ILE A 621 -30.35 -23.22 17.88
CA ILE A 621 -29.49 -22.64 16.84
C ILE A 621 -29.90 -23.17 15.46
N SER A 622 -30.12 -22.29 14.49
CA SER A 622 -30.50 -22.74 13.13
C SER A 622 -29.37 -23.52 12.46
N ALA A 623 -29.75 -24.55 11.70
CA ALA A 623 -28.87 -25.24 10.76
C ALA A 623 -28.33 -24.32 9.64
N THR A 624 -28.99 -23.18 9.40
CA THR A 624 -28.57 -22.17 8.40
C THR A 624 -28.37 -20.79 9.05
N PRO A 625 -27.31 -20.57 9.85
CA PRO A 625 -27.10 -19.31 10.55
C PRO A 625 -26.78 -18.14 9.62
N SER A 626 -26.37 -18.39 8.36
CA SER A 626 -26.11 -17.36 7.34
C SER A 626 -27.27 -16.36 7.14
N LYS A 627 -28.53 -16.76 7.41
CA LYS A 627 -29.71 -15.89 7.33
C LYS A 627 -29.71 -14.80 8.40
N VAL A 628 -29.30 -15.13 9.63
CA VAL A 628 -29.11 -14.16 10.73
C VAL A 628 -27.94 -13.24 10.42
N TYR A 629 -26.87 -13.80 9.84
CA TYR A 629 -25.67 -13.04 9.47
C TYR A 629 -25.96 -12.04 8.34
N ALA A 630 -26.78 -12.41 7.34
CA ALA A 630 -27.26 -11.51 6.30
C ALA A 630 -28.08 -10.33 6.87
N ASN A 631 -29.01 -10.59 7.80
CA ASN A 631 -29.81 -9.56 8.47
C ASN A 631 -28.94 -8.54 9.23
N ASN A 632 -27.83 -8.99 9.82
CA ASN A 632 -26.84 -8.12 10.48
C ASN A 632 -25.84 -7.44 9.53
N ASN A 633 -26.06 -7.50 8.21
CA ASN A 633 -25.18 -6.97 7.15
C ASN A 633 -23.75 -7.57 7.18
N SER A 634 -23.65 -8.85 7.56
CA SER A 634 -22.36 -9.54 7.62
C SER A 634 -21.79 -9.84 6.24
N VAL A 635 -20.47 -9.77 6.11
CA VAL A 635 -19.73 -10.30 4.95
C VAL A 635 -19.62 -11.84 4.98
N TYR A 636 -19.96 -12.47 6.11
CA TYR A 636 -19.88 -13.92 6.30
C TYR A 636 -21.15 -14.62 5.79
N SER A 637 -21.11 -15.09 4.53
CA SER A 637 -22.24 -15.80 3.89
C SER A 637 -22.19 -17.33 4.07
N SER A 638 -21.72 -17.83 5.23
CA SER A 638 -21.50 -19.26 5.47
C SER A 638 -22.27 -19.77 6.69
N ASP A 639 -22.73 -21.01 6.61
CA ASP A 639 -23.47 -21.71 7.67
C ASP A 639 -22.53 -22.34 8.74
N LEU A 640 -21.49 -21.61 9.12
CA LEU A 640 -20.60 -21.93 10.24
C LEU A 640 -21.14 -21.28 11.53
N ILE A 641 -20.97 -21.94 12.67
CA ILE A 641 -21.17 -21.31 13.98
C ILE A 641 -19.82 -20.82 14.52
N TRP A 642 -19.80 -19.58 14.97
CA TRP A 642 -18.67 -18.97 15.68
C TRP A 642 -19.01 -18.80 17.16
N SER A 643 -18.10 -19.26 18.03
CA SER A 643 -18.21 -19.11 19.47
C SER A 643 -16.85 -18.99 20.15
N LYS A 644 -16.85 -18.43 21.36
CA LYS A 644 -15.70 -18.41 22.28
C LYS A 644 -16.18 -18.69 23.70
N VAL A 645 -15.32 -19.19 24.57
CA VAL A 645 -15.58 -19.35 26.01
C VAL A 645 -14.61 -18.46 26.77
N SER A 646 -15.07 -17.83 27.85
CA SER A 646 -14.19 -17.14 28.80
C SER A 646 -14.54 -17.44 30.25
N ALA A 647 -13.52 -17.52 31.10
CA ALA A 647 -13.64 -17.65 32.54
C ALA A 647 -13.58 -16.27 33.20
N TYR A 648 -14.36 -16.04 34.25
CA TYR A 648 -14.38 -14.78 34.99
C TYR A 648 -14.21 -14.96 36.50
N ASN A 649 -13.54 -14.01 37.17
CA ASN A 649 -13.30 -13.98 38.63
C ASN A 649 -14.50 -13.38 39.41
N ASP A 650 -14.37 -13.20 40.72
CA ASP A 650 -15.42 -12.60 41.56
C ASP A 650 -15.75 -11.14 41.19
N GLU A 651 -14.78 -10.41 40.63
CA GLU A 651 -14.94 -9.06 40.08
C GLU A 651 -15.58 -9.04 38.67
N GLY A 652 -15.75 -10.20 38.03
CA GLY A 652 -16.31 -10.34 36.68
C GLY A 652 -15.38 -9.94 35.53
N ASP A 653 -14.08 -9.80 35.77
CA ASP A 653 -13.03 -9.66 34.75
C ASP A 653 -12.74 -11.00 34.08
N THR A 654 -12.41 -10.98 32.79
CA THR A 654 -11.96 -12.19 32.08
C THR A 654 -10.56 -12.58 32.55
N ILE A 655 -10.40 -13.80 33.09
CA ILE A 655 -9.12 -14.34 33.57
C ILE A 655 -8.53 -15.44 32.69
N ALA A 656 -9.33 -16.01 31.77
CA ALA A 656 -8.87 -16.92 30.72
C ALA A 656 -9.89 -16.92 29.56
N TYR A 657 -9.46 -17.25 28.34
CA TYR A 657 -10.38 -17.44 27.21
C TYR A 657 -9.93 -18.57 26.26
N SER A 658 -10.84 -19.06 25.43
CA SER A 658 -10.50 -19.88 24.26
C SER A 658 -11.48 -19.60 23.12
N GLN A 659 -10.96 -19.61 21.89
CA GLN A 659 -11.79 -19.58 20.68
C GLN A 659 -12.25 -21.01 20.39
N ALA A 660 -13.54 -21.23 20.19
CA ALA A 660 -14.04 -22.55 19.87
C ALA A 660 -13.71 -22.93 18.40
N PRO A 661 -13.44 -24.22 18.11
CA PRO A 661 -13.44 -24.71 16.73
C PRO A 661 -14.77 -24.39 16.03
N THR A 662 -14.70 -23.82 14.83
CA THR A 662 -15.86 -23.39 14.05
C THR A 662 -16.29 -24.47 13.08
N ALA A 663 -17.57 -24.84 13.09
CA ALA A 663 -18.11 -25.88 12.23
C ALA A 663 -19.53 -25.58 11.76
N GLN A 664 -19.98 -26.31 10.74
CA GLN A 664 -21.39 -26.41 10.39
C GLN A 664 -22.07 -27.42 11.33
N MET A 665 -23.40 -27.37 11.45
CA MET A 665 -24.14 -28.42 12.15
C MET A 665 -24.07 -29.74 11.37
N THR A 666 -23.82 -30.85 12.06
CA THR A 666 -23.71 -32.20 11.47
C THR A 666 -24.86 -33.10 11.93
N SER A 667 -25.33 -34.04 11.09
CA SER A 667 -26.41 -34.95 11.49
C SER A 667 -25.88 -36.20 12.19
N ASN A 668 -26.64 -36.68 13.19
CA ASN A 668 -26.38 -37.99 13.79
C ASN A 668 -26.54 -39.13 12.75
N THR A 669 -27.35 -38.92 11.70
CA THR A 669 -27.55 -39.91 10.62
C THR A 669 -26.28 -40.13 9.80
N ASP A 670 -25.53 -39.08 9.49
CA ASP A 670 -24.23 -39.19 8.80
C ASP A 670 -23.24 -39.99 9.65
N VAL A 671 -23.25 -39.79 10.97
CA VAL A 671 -22.42 -40.54 11.92
C VAL A 671 -22.86 -42.01 11.98
N GLU A 672 -24.16 -42.31 12.07
CA GLU A 672 -24.67 -43.68 12.09
C GLU A 672 -24.43 -44.42 10.75
N GLU A 673 -24.58 -43.76 9.58
CA GLU A 673 -24.23 -44.37 8.29
C GLU A 673 -22.72 -44.61 8.15
N ILE A 674 -21.88 -43.67 8.60
CA ILE A 674 -20.42 -43.85 8.59
C ILE A 674 -20.01 -44.99 9.54
N GLU A 675 -20.52 -45.02 10.78
CA GLU A 675 -20.27 -46.10 11.74
C GLU A 675 -20.74 -47.46 11.20
N GLN A 676 -21.91 -47.53 10.55
CA GLN A 676 -22.44 -48.74 9.92
C GLN A 676 -21.58 -49.18 8.73
N GLN A 677 -21.11 -48.26 7.88
CA GLN A 677 -20.27 -48.56 6.71
C GLN A 677 -18.87 -49.04 7.11
N ILE A 678 -18.24 -48.40 8.10
CA ILE A 678 -16.96 -48.86 8.69
C ILE A 678 -17.11 -50.25 9.31
N LYS A 679 -18.22 -50.50 10.01
CA LYS A 679 -18.56 -51.78 10.63
C LYS A 679 -18.73 -52.89 9.58
N GLU A 680 -19.38 -52.62 8.45
CA GLU A 680 -19.50 -53.58 7.34
C GLU A 680 -18.15 -53.85 6.65
N GLU A 681 -17.32 -52.83 6.43
CA GLU A 681 -15.98 -52.98 5.84
C GLU A 681 -15.02 -53.76 6.77
N ALA A 682 -15.09 -53.52 8.08
CA ALA A 682 -14.33 -54.27 9.08
C ALA A 682 -14.81 -55.73 9.22
N LEU A 683 -16.13 -55.98 9.13
CA LEU A 683 -16.70 -57.33 9.11
C LEU A 683 -16.23 -58.14 7.91
N ALA A 684 -16.03 -57.49 6.76
CA ALA A 684 -15.61 -58.13 5.53
C ALA A 684 -14.10 -58.46 5.47
N THR A 685 -13.30 -57.97 6.43
CA THR A 685 -11.82 -58.05 6.41
C THR A 685 -11.18 -58.77 7.59
N MET A 686 -11.90 -59.02 8.69
CA MET A 686 -11.36 -59.73 9.86
C MET A 686 -11.58 -61.25 9.84
N ASP A 687 -10.54 -62.03 10.12
CA ASP A 687 -10.63 -63.45 10.48
C ASP A 687 -10.74 -63.60 12.01
N MET A 688 -11.98 -63.79 12.47
CA MET A 688 -12.30 -63.91 13.89
C MET A 688 -11.75 -65.16 14.57
N GLU A 689 -11.38 -66.20 13.82
CA GLU A 689 -10.78 -67.42 14.37
C GLU A 689 -9.25 -67.26 14.50
N GLU A 690 -8.60 -66.56 13.56
CA GLU A 690 -7.19 -66.16 13.69
C GLU A 690 -6.97 -65.19 14.87
N VAL A 691 -7.82 -64.16 15.02
CA VAL A 691 -7.80 -63.25 16.19
C VAL A 691 -7.90 -64.04 17.49
N ARG A 692 -8.75 -65.07 17.51
CA ARG A 692 -8.99 -65.89 18.70
C ARG A 692 -7.78 -66.75 19.04
N GLN A 693 -7.26 -67.52 18.09
CA GLN A 693 -6.11 -68.41 18.32
C GLN A 693 -4.88 -67.60 18.72
N LEU A 694 -4.64 -66.45 18.07
CA LEU A 694 -3.53 -65.56 18.43
C LEU A 694 -3.70 -64.92 19.82
N ALA A 695 -4.93 -64.63 20.26
CA ALA A 695 -5.18 -64.14 21.62
C ALA A 695 -5.00 -65.22 22.69
N GLU A 696 -5.42 -66.47 22.42
CA GLU A 696 -5.17 -67.62 23.29
C GLU A 696 -3.66 -67.92 23.41
N ASP A 697 -2.90 -67.88 22.30
CA ASP A 697 -1.43 -68.02 22.25
C ASP A 697 -0.68 -66.87 22.95
N MET A 698 -1.24 -65.66 22.98
CA MET A 698 -0.68 -64.49 23.70
C MET A 698 -1.07 -64.41 25.18
N ASP A 699 -1.62 -65.48 25.74
CA ASP A 699 -2.07 -65.61 27.14
C ASP A 699 -3.11 -64.56 27.57
N ILE A 700 -3.92 -64.05 26.63
CA ILE A 700 -4.93 -63.01 26.88
C ILE A 700 -6.17 -63.64 27.52
N LYS A 701 -6.07 -63.95 28.82
CA LYS A 701 -7.13 -64.57 29.62
C LYS A 701 -8.01 -63.52 30.30
N ALA A 702 -9.31 -63.80 30.34
CA ALA A 702 -10.23 -63.12 31.25
C ALA A 702 -10.04 -63.66 32.67
N ILE A 703 -9.75 -62.77 33.63
CA ILE A 703 -9.58 -63.09 35.05
C ILE A 703 -10.50 -62.16 35.83
N ASP A 704 -11.43 -62.69 36.64
CA ASP A 704 -12.39 -61.91 37.44
C ASP A 704 -13.17 -60.82 36.64
N ASP A 705 -13.63 -61.18 35.43
CA ASP A 705 -14.24 -60.29 34.42
C ASP A 705 -13.32 -59.13 33.91
N GLU A 706 -12.02 -59.16 34.22
CA GLU A 706 -11.01 -58.25 33.66
C GLU A 706 -10.24 -58.91 32.49
N VAL A 707 -10.04 -58.15 31.41
CA VAL A 707 -9.19 -58.52 30.27
C VAL A 707 -8.14 -57.42 30.07
N SER A 708 -6.87 -57.76 30.31
CA SER A 708 -5.76 -56.81 30.26
C SER A 708 -4.92 -57.05 29.01
N ILE A 709 -4.80 -56.04 28.14
CA ILE A 709 -4.09 -56.16 26.86
C ILE A 709 -3.00 -55.08 26.84
N THR A 710 -1.73 -55.48 26.79
CA THR A 710 -0.64 -54.50 26.58
C THR A 710 -0.74 -53.92 25.17
N ASP A 711 -0.28 -52.68 25.00
CA ASP A 711 -0.23 -52.05 23.67
C ASP A 711 0.59 -52.93 22.68
N SER A 712 1.56 -53.71 23.19
CA SER A 712 2.34 -54.69 22.41
C SER A 712 1.56 -55.91 21.90
N GLN A 713 0.56 -56.38 22.67
CA GLN A 713 -0.36 -57.43 22.25
C GLN A 713 -1.41 -56.86 21.29
N MET A 714 -1.87 -55.62 21.54
CA MET A 714 -2.82 -54.95 20.66
C MET A 714 -2.24 -54.69 19.26
N VAL A 715 -0.98 -54.27 19.16
CA VAL A 715 -0.26 -54.14 17.88
C VAL A 715 -0.27 -55.45 17.10
N LYS A 716 0.04 -56.59 17.75
CA LYS A 716 0.05 -57.91 17.09
C LYS A 716 -1.34 -58.35 16.61
N LEU A 717 -2.39 -58.06 17.37
CA LEU A 717 -3.77 -58.35 16.97
C LEU A 717 -4.20 -57.49 15.78
N LEU A 718 -3.75 -56.22 15.70
CA LEU A 718 -3.98 -55.38 14.52
C LEU A 718 -3.18 -55.88 13.30
N GLU A 719 -1.91 -56.24 13.49
CA GLU A 719 -1.06 -56.76 12.42
C GLU A 719 -1.57 -58.08 11.82
N SER A 720 -2.15 -58.99 12.62
CA SER A 720 -2.75 -60.23 12.07
C SER A 720 -3.94 -59.95 11.17
N GLN A 721 -4.71 -58.89 11.45
CA GLN A 721 -5.85 -58.46 10.62
C GLN A 721 -5.43 -57.60 9.43
N ASN A 722 -4.15 -57.69 9.02
CA ASN A 722 -3.55 -56.96 7.91
C ASN A 722 -3.74 -55.43 8.01
N VAL A 723 -3.87 -54.90 9.23
CA VAL A 723 -4.00 -53.46 9.49
C VAL A 723 -2.60 -52.83 9.50
N GLU A 724 -2.40 -51.77 8.70
CA GLU A 724 -1.11 -51.08 8.61
C GLU A 724 -0.84 -50.23 9.86
N VAL A 725 -0.25 -50.86 10.88
CA VAL A 725 0.15 -50.21 12.12
C VAL A 725 1.39 -49.30 11.90
N PRO A 726 1.37 -48.02 12.31
CA PRO A 726 2.51 -47.11 12.18
C PRO A 726 3.78 -47.57 12.92
N SER A 727 4.94 -47.29 12.33
CA SER A 727 6.27 -47.70 12.84
C SER A 727 6.53 -47.21 14.28
N GLU A 728 6.00 -46.03 14.59
CA GLU A 728 6.10 -45.32 15.85
C GLU A 728 5.35 -46.06 16.97
N LEU A 729 4.20 -46.68 16.63
CA LEU A 729 3.48 -47.55 17.57
C LEU A 729 4.25 -48.86 17.79
N LYS A 730 4.77 -49.48 16.72
CA LYS A 730 5.55 -50.73 16.85
C LYS A 730 6.76 -50.53 17.78
N GLN A 731 7.49 -49.42 17.63
CA GLN A 731 8.62 -49.09 18.49
C GLN A 731 8.21 -48.76 19.93
N SER A 732 7.17 -47.94 20.14
CA SER A 732 6.77 -47.51 21.48
C SER A 732 6.05 -48.60 22.29
N ALA A 733 5.21 -49.41 21.64
CA ALA A 733 4.53 -50.55 22.25
C ALA A 733 5.52 -51.64 22.71
N MET A 734 6.61 -51.86 21.98
CA MET A 734 7.68 -52.79 22.40
C MET A 734 8.46 -52.35 23.65
N GLN A 735 8.45 -51.06 24.01
CA GLN A 735 9.28 -50.51 25.08
C GLN A 735 8.55 -50.28 26.41
N ARG A 736 7.21 -50.17 26.42
CA ARG A 736 6.43 -49.78 27.62
C ARG A 736 5.79 -50.97 28.32
N LYS A 737 6.28 -51.34 29.51
CA LYS A 737 5.60 -52.30 30.41
C LYS A 737 4.45 -51.73 31.26
N GLY A 738 4.22 -50.40 31.21
CA GLY A 738 3.28 -49.71 32.10
C GLY A 738 2.09 -49.01 31.41
N GLY A 739 2.06 -48.94 30.08
CA GLY A 739 0.90 -48.50 29.31
C GLY A 739 0.10 -49.72 28.86
N VAL A 740 -1.17 -49.80 29.22
CA VAL A 740 -2.02 -50.98 28.99
C VAL A 740 -3.40 -50.53 28.51
N THR A 741 -3.73 -50.89 27.27
CA THR A 741 -5.05 -50.74 26.68
C THR A 741 -6.00 -51.81 27.27
N LYS A 742 -6.64 -51.45 28.39
CA LYS A 742 -7.26 -52.38 29.34
C LYS A 742 -8.78 -52.43 29.19
N VAL A 743 -9.39 -53.61 29.39
CA VAL A 743 -10.85 -53.79 29.38
C VAL A 743 -11.33 -54.38 30.72
N VAL A 744 -12.25 -53.67 31.38
CA VAL A 744 -12.77 -54.04 32.71
C VAL A 744 -14.28 -54.21 32.62
N LYS A 745 -14.79 -55.43 32.83
CA LYS A 745 -16.22 -55.70 32.97
C LYS A 745 -16.54 -55.84 34.46
N LYS A 746 -17.46 -55.02 34.98
CA LYS A 746 -17.77 -54.97 36.42
C LYS A 746 -19.18 -54.46 36.66
N ASN A 747 -19.94 -55.16 37.51
CA ASN A 747 -21.31 -54.80 37.90
C ASN A 747 -22.26 -54.52 36.70
N GLY A 748 -22.09 -55.26 35.60
CA GLY A 748 -22.88 -55.08 34.36
C GLY A 748 -22.45 -53.91 33.46
N TYR A 749 -21.35 -53.24 33.78
CA TYR A 749 -20.70 -52.26 32.91
C TYR A 749 -19.46 -52.87 32.25
N VAL A 750 -19.06 -52.33 31.09
CA VAL A 750 -17.76 -52.58 30.45
C VAL A 750 -17.05 -51.23 30.30
N THR A 751 -15.84 -51.10 30.84
CA THR A 751 -14.98 -49.92 30.65
C THR A 751 -13.76 -50.32 29.83
N ILE A 752 -13.49 -49.60 28.75
CA ILE A 752 -12.31 -49.77 27.89
C ILE A 752 -11.41 -48.56 28.07
N TYR A 753 -10.12 -48.80 28.31
CA TYR A 753 -9.05 -47.81 28.47
C TYR A 753 -8.11 -47.90 27.27
N ILE A 754 -7.74 -46.77 26.67
CA ILE A 754 -6.93 -46.66 25.46
C ILE A 754 -5.78 -45.69 25.75
N SER A 755 -4.53 -46.16 25.63
CA SER A 755 -3.36 -45.38 26.05
C SER A 755 -3.13 -44.14 25.18
N SER A 756 -2.49 -43.11 25.73
CA SER A 756 -2.10 -41.91 24.98
C SER A 756 -1.20 -42.22 23.77
N ALA A 757 -0.33 -43.23 23.87
CA ALA A 757 0.50 -43.67 22.74
C ALA A 757 -0.34 -44.33 21.65
N MET A 758 -1.33 -45.15 22.03
CA MET A 758 -2.29 -45.75 21.10
C MET A 758 -3.07 -44.64 20.37
N LEU A 759 -3.64 -43.67 21.11
CA LEU A 759 -4.37 -42.53 20.53
C LEU A 759 -3.50 -41.68 19.59
N GLN A 760 -2.26 -41.37 19.98
CA GLN A 760 -1.32 -40.60 19.14
C GLN A 760 -1.02 -41.30 17.82
N SER A 761 -0.84 -42.63 17.84
CA SER A 761 -0.60 -43.40 16.62
C SER A 761 -1.81 -43.54 15.69
N ILE A 762 -3.03 -43.42 16.25
CA ILE A 762 -4.30 -43.45 15.50
C ILE A 762 -4.64 -42.05 14.94
N GLY A 763 -3.88 -41.02 15.33
CA GLY A 763 -4.13 -39.61 14.99
C GLY A 763 -4.40 -39.35 13.51
N GLY A 764 -5.66 -39.10 13.16
CA GLY A 764 -6.13 -38.83 11.80
C GLY A 764 -6.16 -40.04 10.85
N ALA A 765 -5.70 -41.22 11.28
CA ALA A 765 -5.43 -42.36 10.41
C ALA A 765 -6.45 -43.50 10.60
N SER A 766 -7.55 -43.43 9.83
CA SER A 766 -8.57 -44.46 9.65
C SER A 766 -9.44 -44.83 10.86
N ALA A 767 -10.76 -44.73 10.67
CA ALA A 767 -11.72 -45.29 11.61
C ALA A 767 -11.71 -46.84 11.62
N ALA A 768 -11.08 -47.47 10.62
CA ALA A 768 -10.84 -48.91 10.56
C ALA A 768 -10.05 -49.41 11.78
N ILE A 769 -8.97 -48.74 12.20
CA ILE A 769 -8.22 -49.13 13.41
C ILE A 769 -9.12 -49.05 14.65
N GLY A 770 -9.91 -47.98 14.80
CA GLY A 770 -10.86 -47.81 15.90
C GLY A 770 -11.97 -48.88 15.92
N GLY A 771 -12.43 -49.30 14.74
CA GLY A 771 -13.35 -50.43 14.57
C GLY A 771 -12.71 -51.73 15.06
N VAL A 772 -11.62 -52.18 14.42
CA VAL A 772 -10.93 -53.45 14.73
C VAL A 772 -10.55 -53.53 16.21
N LEU A 773 -10.04 -52.45 16.81
CA LEU A 773 -9.76 -52.32 18.26
C LEU A 773 -10.93 -52.78 19.12
N ALA A 774 -12.13 -52.30 18.82
CA ALA A 774 -13.32 -52.55 19.61
C ALA A 774 -14.02 -53.87 19.25
N LEU A 775 -13.77 -54.43 18.06
CA LEU A 775 -14.18 -55.80 17.72
C LEU A 775 -13.34 -56.82 18.50
N VAL A 776 -12.01 -56.61 18.58
CA VAL A 776 -11.11 -57.38 19.46
C VAL A 776 -11.56 -57.28 20.93
N ALA A 777 -11.73 -56.07 21.48
CA ALA A 777 -12.17 -55.88 22.87
C ALA A 777 -13.58 -56.45 23.14
N GLY A 778 -14.48 -56.34 22.16
CA GLY A 778 -15.87 -56.79 22.24
C GLY A 778 -16.06 -58.31 22.10
N PHE A 779 -15.12 -58.98 21.44
CA PHE A 779 -15.06 -60.44 21.35
C PHE A 779 -14.49 -61.03 22.64
N LEU A 780 -13.33 -60.51 23.10
CA LEU A 780 -12.64 -60.96 24.32
C LEU A 780 -13.47 -60.80 25.62
N THR A 781 -14.47 -59.92 25.63
CA THR A 781 -15.37 -59.71 26.79
C THR A 781 -16.63 -60.59 26.80
N GLY A 782 -16.78 -61.47 25.82
CA GLY A 782 -17.89 -62.43 25.74
C GLY A 782 -19.07 -62.01 24.86
N GLY A 783 -18.80 -61.44 23.68
CA GLY A 783 -19.80 -61.30 22.61
C GLY A 783 -20.72 -60.08 22.66
N ILE A 784 -20.41 -59.06 23.49
CA ILE A 784 -21.20 -57.82 23.61
C ILE A 784 -20.81 -56.78 22.53
N GLY A 785 -19.76 -57.06 21.74
CA GLY A 785 -18.92 -56.07 21.08
C GLY A 785 -19.55 -55.00 20.18
N TRP A 786 -20.56 -55.33 19.38
CA TRP A 786 -20.92 -54.48 18.23
C TRP A 786 -21.43 -53.08 18.57
N GLY A 787 -22.21 -52.92 19.66
CA GLY A 787 -22.64 -51.59 20.12
C GLY A 787 -21.58 -50.84 20.93
N ILE A 788 -20.62 -51.57 21.50
CA ILE A 788 -19.45 -51.01 22.17
C ILE A 788 -18.49 -50.40 21.13
N ALA A 789 -18.37 -51.03 19.95
CA ALA A 789 -17.50 -50.59 18.87
C ALA A 789 -17.92 -49.24 18.27
N ALA A 790 -19.18 -49.11 17.87
CA ALA A 790 -19.79 -47.85 17.43
C ALA A 790 -19.44 -46.70 18.41
N GLY A 791 -19.78 -46.86 19.69
CA GLY A 791 -19.56 -45.86 20.71
C GLY A 791 -18.09 -45.54 21.07
N ILE A 792 -17.11 -46.31 20.59
CA ILE A 792 -15.68 -45.95 20.64
C ILE A 792 -15.28 -45.18 19.37
N VAL A 793 -15.66 -45.67 18.19
CA VAL A 793 -15.35 -45.03 16.90
C VAL A 793 -15.86 -43.60 16.88
N GLY A 794 -17.12 -43.36 17.28
CA GLY A 794 -17.67 -42.00 17.36
C GLY A 794 -16.86 -41.06 18.25
N ILE A 795 -16.36 -41.50 19.41
CA ILE A 795 -15.52 -40.65 20.30
C ILE A 795 -14.15 -40.39 19.66
N LEU A 796 -13.55 -41.40 19.03
CA LEU A 796 -12.27 -41.23 18.33
C LEU A 796 -12.39 -40.29 17.12
N TRP A 797 -13.58 -40.20 16.51
CA TRP A 797 -13.83 -39.31 15.37
C TRP A 797 -14.20 -37.88 15.78
N THR A 798 -15.11 -37.70 16.74
CA THR A 798 -15.60 -36.36 17.13
C THR A 798 -14.77 -35.68 18.23
N GLY A 799 -13.94 -36.42 18.97
CA GLY A 799 -13.33 -35.89 20.20
C GLY A 799 -12.00 -36.49 20.63
N ALA A 800 -11.18 -37.10 19.76
CA ALA A 800 -9.91 -37.70 20.18
C ALA A 800 -8.83 -36.68 20.65
N ALA A 801 -8.80 -35.47 20.07
CA ALA A 801 -7.70 -34.52 20.24
C ALA A 801 -7.34 -34.18 21.72
N PRO A 802 -8.30 -33.92 22.63
CA PRO A 802 -8.03 -33.59 24.04
C PRO A 802 -7.49 -34.77 24.87
N PHE A 803 -7.62 -35.99 24.36
CA PHE A 803 -7.16 -37.23 24.99
C PHE A 803 -5.78 -37.69 24.49
N LEU A 804 -5.29 -37.19 23.35
CA LEU A 804 -3.99 -37.56 22.76
C LEU A 804 -2.83 -37.51 23.79
N LYS A 805 -2.86 -36.55 24.71
CA LYS A 805 -1.81 -36.35 25.73
C LYS A 805 -1.94 -37.30 26.95
N HIS A 806 -3.14 -37.79 27.24
CA HIS A 806 -3.46 -38.43 28.53
C HIS A 806 -3.95 -39.89 28.41
N GLY A 807 -4.59 -40.28 27.30
CA GLY A 807 -5.34 -41.52 27.18
C GLY A 807 -6.83 -41.28 27.40
N LEU A 808 -7.64 -42.27 26.99
CA LEU A 808 -9.11 -42.21 26.98
C LEU A 808 -9.66 -43.45 27.68
N TRP A 809 -10.63 -43.30 28.57
CA TRP A 809 -11.51 -44.40 28.97
C TRP A 809 -12.94 -44.16 28.49
N VAL A 810 -13.64 -45.24 28.12
CA VAL A 810 -15.04 -45.23 27.66
C VAL A 810 -15.81 -46.32 28.39
N LYS A 811 -16.97 -46.00 28.94
CA LYS A 811 -17.78 -46.88 29.79
C LYS A 811 -19.16 -47.12 29.20
N PHE A 812 -19.54 -48.39 29.15
CA PHE A 812 -20.76 -48.92 28.56
C PHE A 812 -21.60 -49.70 29.57
N LYS A 813 -22.90 -49.83 29.32
CA LYS A 813 -23.82 -50.74 30.03
C LYS A 813 -24.62 -51.51 28.99
N GLY A 814 -24.35 -52.80 28.86
CA GLY A 814 -24.70 -53.53 27.63
C GLY A 814 -24.03 -52.83 26.43
N THR A 815 -24.82 -52.53 25.40
CA THR A 815 -24.37 -51.80 24.20
C THR A 815 -24.38 -50.28 24.34
N LYS A 816 -24.99 -49.69 25.37
CA LYS A 816 -25.16 -48.22 25.46
C LYS A 816 -23.95 -47.55 26.14
N LYS A 817 -23.38 -46.52 25.49
CA LYS A 817 -22.40 -45.59 26.09
C LYS A 817 -23.01 -44.87 27.31
N VAL A 818 -22.26 -44.79 28.41
CA VAL A 818 -22.70 -44.19 29.69
C VAL A 818 -21.85 -42.99 30.07
N SER A 819 -20.52 -43.08 29.93
CA SER A 819 -19.58 -41.98 30.21
C SER A 819 -18.21 -42.26 29.56
N TYR A 820 -17.37 -41.24 29.45
CA TYR A 820 -15.98 -41.34 28.97
C TYR A 820 -15.12 -40.25 29.63
N GLY A 821 -13.79 -40.28 29.48
CA GLY A 821 -12.89 -39.27 30.06
C GLY A 821 -11.40 -39.58 29.91
N ARG A 822 -10.54 -38.72 30.46
CA ARG A 822 -9.06 -38.89 30.49
C ARG A 822 -8.67 -40.10 31.37
N GLN A 823 -7.70 -40.90 30.92
CA GLN A 823 -7.18 -42.10 31.61
C GLN A 823 -6.35 -41.77 32.86
#